data_AF-A0A8T3S544-F1
#
_entry.id   AF-A0A8T3S544-F1
#
_cell.length_a   1.000
_cell.length_b   1.000
_cell.length_c   1.000
_cell.angle_alpha   90.00
_cell.angle_beta   90.00
_cell.angle_gamma   90.00
#
_symmetry.space_group_name_H-M   'P 1'
#
loop_
_entity.id
_entity.type
_entity.pdbx_description
1 polymer ?
#
loop_
_entity_poly.entity_id
_entity_poly.type
_entity_poly.pdbx_seq_one_letter_code
_entity_poly.pdbx_strand_id
1 'polypeptide(L)'
;RRHLDEALELIAAAIVPATPEAWAARLGELSAHAGTLSDVAAALTSERGEGAESELVTWAEAARMAVRSHVRDLAVFQPSSQMNAFPTIAELSDPPVRGSEDESPVAAVLVRRLQAIADQAQQLFRDTDFSFLFDPTRKLLSIGFRVRDGTLDPSYYDLLASEARLASFIAIAKGDVTPDHWFRLGRALTPVGRGSALISWSGSMFEYLMPALVMRAPALSLLDHTYRLVVARQMSYAAELQVPWGISESAFNARDLEQTYQYSSFGIPGLGLKRGLSGDVVVTPYATALGAMIEPQAAVGNFARLSKAGAGGRYGFREALDYTARRLPEGASVVIVKSYMAHHQGMVLVALGNVLNDGAMVERFHADPIVEATELLLQERMPRDVLVARPRAEEVKSASDVRDLVPPVLRRFTSPHDAIPRTHILSNGRYAVMVTAAGSGYSRWRDVAVTRWREDVTRDSWGSYLFLRDMHTGAVWSAGHQPSGTEADRYEVVYSEDHAEFSRRDGSIVTGLNIVVSAEHDAEIRRVSLTNLGSRAREIELTSYAEIALAPQAADAAHPAFQNLFVQTEFVPDIGALLATRRPRSRDEQPIWAAHVAAVEDQTGGVIQYETDRARFLGRGRSVRSPVSVIDGRPLSNTVGAVLDPIFSLRCRVRLAPGATAHAIFSTVVAESREQVLDLADKYRESATFERATTLAWTQAQVQLHHLGIDVDEAHLFQRLANRILYSDPSLRPSAGLLARNEQGAPGLWAHGISGDLPIVMVRIDEAGDLDIVRQLLRAHEYWRLKLLDVDLVILNEHGATYAQDLHDSLETLVRTSQSILVHEGHPGHGGVYILRGDQLSTEDRTLLQAAARAVLLSRRGSLADQVSRLERPRAIAPLAAPPGSRHTRSEAAPPRPELEFFNGLGGFADGGREYVTILGPGQSTPGPWLNVIANPAFG
;
A
#
# COMPACT_ATOMS: atom_id res chain seq x y z
N ARG A 1 -18.22 -12.24 24.79
CA ARG A 1 -18.20 -10.78 24.47
C ARG A 1 -19.20 -9.99 25.30
N ARG A 2 -20.52 -10.23 25.24
CA ARG A 2 -21.51 -9.52 26.08
C ARG A 2 -21.18 -9.56 27.59
N HIS A 3 -20.86 -10.72 28.15
CA HIS A 3 -20.45 -10.82 29.57
C HIS A 3 -19.15 -10.04 29.90
N LEU A 4 -18.25 -9.89 28.93
CA LEU A 4 -17.04 -9.09 29.09
C LEU A 4 -17.39 -7.59 29.13
N ASP A 5 -18.30 -7.15 28.26
CA ASP A 5 -18.77 -5.77 28.23
C ASP A 5 -19.50 -5.40 29.55
N GLU A 6 -20.34 -6.31 30.07
CA GLU A 6 -21.02 -6.17 31.38
C GLU A 6 -20.02 -6.11 32.54
N ALA A 7 -19.02 -7.00 32.57
CA ALA A 7 -17.98 -6.99 33.60
C ALA A 7 -17.16 -5.69 33.58
N LEU A 8 -16.84 -5.18 32.39
CA LEU A 8 -16.15 -3.89 32.22
C LEU A 8 -16.99 -2.73 32.72
N GLU A 9 -18.30 -2.71 32.46
CA GLU A 9 -19.23 -1.66 32.93
C GLU A 9 -19.23 -1.50 34.45
N LEU A 10 -19.22 -2.62 35.18
CA LEU A 10 -19.21 -2.61 36.65
C LEU A 10 -17.94 -1.99 37.25
N ILE A 11 -16.79 -2.18 36.57
CA ILE A 11 -15.51 -1.57 36.97
C ILE A 11 -15.46 -0.09 36.59
N ALA A 12 -15.99 0.29 35.43
CA ALA A 12 -15.92 1.67 34.95
C ALA A 12 -16.98 2.61 35.55
N ALA A 13 -17.94 2.09 36.32
CA ALA A 13 -18.92 2.91 37.02
C ALA A 13 -18.21 3.88 38.00
N ALA A 14 -18.15 5.16 37.61
CA ALA A 14 -17.40 6.19 38.32
C ALA A 14 -18.28 6.85 39.39
N ILE A 15 -18.12 6.40 40.63
CA ILE A 15 -18.46 7.20 41.82
C ILE A 15 -17.15 7.36 42.58
N VAL A 16 -16.67 8.59 42.69
CA VAL A 16 -15.46 8.93 43.46
C VAL A 16 -15.89 9.11 44.92
N PRO A 17 -15.52 8.20 45.84
CA PRO A 17 -15.89 8.33 47.23
C PRO A 17 -15.16 9.51 47.89
N ALA A 18 -15.84 10.20 48.82
CA ALA A 18 -15.29 11.37 49.52
C ALA A 18 -14.52 11.00 50.80
N THR A 19 -14.71 9.79 51.34
CA THR A 19 -14.10 9.36 52.61
C THR A 19 -13.27 8.09 52.44
N PRO A 20 -12.23 7.88 53.28
CA PRO A 20 -11.44 6.65 53.28
C PRO A 20 -12.27 5.37 53.46
N GLU A 21 -13.31 5.40 54.30
CA GLU A 21 -14.20 4.26 54.52
C GLU A 21 -15.01 3.93 53.26
N ALA A 22 -15.46 4.95 52.54
CA ALA A 22 -16.21 4.77 51.30
C ALA A 22 -15.30 4.30 50.16
N TRP A 23 -14.03 4.72 50.17
CA TRP A 23 -12.99 4.13 49.31
C TRP A 23 -12.73 2.66 49.62
N ALA A 24 -12.71 2.26 50.89
CA ALA A 24 -12.49 0.87 51.29
C ALA A 24 -13.64 -0.03 50.83
N ALA A 25 -14.89 0.41 51.04
CA ALA A 25 -16.06 -0.28 50.52
C ALA A 25 -16.00 -0.40 48.99
N ARG A 26 -15.69 0.70 48.28
CA ARG A 26 -15.64 0.70 46.81
C ARG A 26 -14.53 -0.18 46.26
N LEU A 27 -13.34 -0.17 46.84
CA LEU A 27 -12.25 -1.04 46.43
C LEU A 27 -12.55 -2.52 46.70
N GLY A 28 -13.32 -2.83 47.76
CA GLY A 28 -13.86 -4.16 48.01
C GLY A 28 -14.79 -4.63 46.88
N GLU A 29 -15.75 -3.79 46.47
CA GLU A 29 -16.63 -4.06 45.31
C GLU A 29 -15.83 -4.24 44.02
N LEU A 30 -14.90 -3.32 43.75
CA LEU A 30 -14.04 -3.38 42.56
C LEU A 30 -13.16 -4.64 42.56
N SER A 31 -12.75 -5.13 43.74
CA SER A 31 -11.95 -6.35 43.83
C SER A 31 -12.74 -7.57 43.37
N ALA A 32 -14.02 -7.65 43.73
CA ALA A 32 -14.93 -8.68 43.24
C ALA A 32 -15.15 -8.55 41.72
N HIS A 33 -15.46 -7.34 41.24
CA HIS A 33 -15.68 -7.10 39.80
C HIS A 33 -14.43 -7.38 38.95
N ALA A 34 -13.24 -7.02 39.43
CA ALA A 34 -11.98 -7.30 38.74
C ALA A 34 -11.64 -8.80 38.73
N GLY A 35 -12.07 -9.55 39.77
CA GLY A 35 -12.05 -11.01 39.75
C GLY A 35 -12.93 -11.56 38.63
N THR A 36 -14.19 -11.12 38.56
CA THR A 36 -15.12 -11.52 37.50
C THR A 36 -14.60 -11.16 36.10
N LEU A 37 -14.01 -9.97 35.94
CA LEU A 37 -13.40 -9.56 34.67
C LEU A 37 -12.30 -10.52 34.24
N SER A 38 -11.40 -10.89 35.15
CA SER A 38 -10.32 -11.83 34.84
C SER A 38 -10.86 -13.22 34.48
N ASP A 39 -11.84 -13.73 35.24
CA ASP A 39 -12.43 -15.03 34.97
C ASP A 39 -13.14 -15.07 33.60
N VAL A 40 -13.88 -14.00 33.26
CA VAL A 40 -14.57 -13.87 31.95
C VAL A 40 -13.58 -13.70 30.81
N ALA A 41 -12.49 -12.95 31.01
CA ALA A 41 -11.42 -12.79 30.03
C ALA A 41 -10.74 -14.14 29.74
N ALA A 42 -10.35 -14.87 30.78
CA ALA A 42 -9.73 -16.19 30.65
C ALA A 42 -10.64 -17.19 29.93
N ALA A 43 -11.94 -17.22 30.27
CA ALA A 43 -12.91 -18.08 29.60
C ALA A 43 -13.06 -17.72 28.11
N LEU A 44 -13.19 -16.44 27.77
CA LEU A 44 -13.36 -15.98 26.38
C LEU A 44 -12.12 -16.28 25.52
N THR A 45 -10.92 -16.10 26.08
CA THR A 45 -9.65 -16.41 25.42
C THR A 45 -9.52 -17.92 25.17
N SER A 46 -9.86 -18.74 26.17
CA SER A 46 -9.87 -20.21 26.03
C SER A 46 -10.84 -20.70 24.96
N GLU A 47 -12.03 -20.09 24.83
CA GLU A 47 -13.01 -20.42 23.78
C GLU A 47 -12.52 -20.07 22.37
N ARG A 48 -11.59 -19.12 22.24
CA ARG A 48 -11.01 -18.69 20.95
C ARG A 48 -9.78 -19.47 20.52
N GLY A 49 -9.31 -20.42 21.34
CA GLY A 49 -8.07 -21.15 21.08
C GLY A 49 -6.81 -20.29 21.24
N GLU A 50 -6.92 -19.13 21.87
CA GLU A 50 -5.79 -18.26 22.22
C GLU A 50 -5.14 -18.78 23.52
N GLY A 51 -3.81 -18.70 23.62
CA GLY A 51 -3.08 -19.14 24.83
C GLY A 51 -3.32 -18.23 26.05
N ALA A 52 -2.87 -18.69 27.22
CA ALA A 52 -2.97 -17.94 28.49
C ALA A 52 -2.22 -16.59 28.49
N GLU A 53 -1.36 -16.34 27.50
CA GLU A 53 -0.63 -15.08 27.29
C GLU A 53 -1.38 -14.07 26.39
N SER A 54 -2.66 -14.31 26.07
CA SER A 54 -3.48 -13.34 25.33
C SER A 54 -3.50 -11.98 26.04
N GLU A 55 -3.38 -10.90 25.27
CA GLU A 55 -3.39 -9.53 25.79
C GLU A 55 -4.62 -9.25 26.67
N LEU A 56 -5.78 -9.82 26.32
CA LEU A 56 -7.01 -9.65 27.07
C LEU A 56 -6.88 -10.14 28.53
N VAL A 57 -6.26 -11.31 28.72
CA VAL A 57 -6.03 -11.90 30.04
C VAL A 57 -5.00 -11.08 30.81
N THR A 58 -3.93 -10.66 30.13
CA THR A 58 -2.88 -9.81 30.71
C THR A 58 -3.44 -8.51 31.27
N TRP A 59 -4.27 -7.80 30.50
CA TRP A 59 -4.89 -6.54 30.93
C TRP A 59 -5.93 -6.74 32.04
N ALA A 60 -6.72 -7.83 31.99
CA ALA A 60 -7.68 -8.13 33.04
C ALA A 60 -6.99 -8.46 34.38
N GLU A 61 -5.90 -9.23 34.35
CA GLU A 61 -5.08 -9.49 35.54
C GLU A 61 -4.35 -8.25 36.03
N ALA A 62 -3.84 -7.39 35.15
CA ALA A 62 -3.25 -6.12 35.54
C ALA A 62 -4.26 -5.22 36.28
N ALA A 63 -5.51 -5.13 35.80
CA ALA A 63 -6.59 -4.40 36.49
C ALA A 63 -6.88 -5.00 37.88
N ARG A 64 -6.97 -6.33 37.97
CA ARG A 64 -7.15 -7.04 39.25
C ARG A 64 -6.00 -6.80 40.22
N MET A 65 -4.76 -6.84 39.74
CA MET A 65 -3.56 -6.55 40.54
C MET A 65 -3.53 -5.10 41.02
N ALA A 66 -3.92 -4.14 40.18
CA ALA A 66 -4.02 -2.73 40.54
C ALA A 66 -5.05 -2.51 41.66
N VAL A 67 -6.26 -3.07 41.52
CA VAL A 67 -7.29 -2.98 42.56
C VAL A 67 -6.81 -3.62 43.87
N ARG A 68 -6.18 -4.80 43.81
CA ARG A 68 -5.60 -5.45 45.00
C ARG A 68 -4.51 -4.62 45.65
N SER A 69 -3.65 -3.98 44.87
CA SER A 69 -2.63 -3.08 45.39
C SER A 69 -3.28 -1.92 46.14
N HIS A 70 -4.29 -1.27 45.55
CA HIS A 70 -4.99 -0.17 46.20
C HIS A 70 -5.76 -0.60 47.45
N VAL A 71 -6.39 -1.78 47.47
CA VAL A 71 -7.03 -2.34 48.68
C VAL A 71 -5.98 -2.50 49.79
N ARG A 72 -4.83 -3.10 49.48
CA ARG A 72 -3.73 -3.29 50.44
C ARG A 72 -3.20 -1.96 50.94
N ASP A 73 -3.01 -0.99 50.05
CA ASP A 73 -2.47 0.31 50.41
C ASP A 73 -3.49 1.13 51.21
N LEU A 74 -4.78 1.01 50.92
CA LEU A 74 -5.82 1.68 51.70
C LEU A 74 -5.97 1.10 53.11
N ALA A 75 -5.70 -0.19 53.28
CA ALA A 75 -5.68 -0.83 54.61
C ALA A 75 -4.62 -0.23 55.55
N VAL A 76 -3.63 0.52 55.02
CA VAL A 76 -2.67 1.31 55.82
C VAL A 76 -3.37 2.46 56.56
N PHE A 77 -4.51 2.94 56.04
CA PHE A 77 -5.16 4.19 56.47
C PHE A 77 -6.44 4.01 57.31
N GLN A 78 -6.87 2.79 57.67
CA GLN A 78 -8.01 2.60 58.59
C GLN A 78 -7.57 2.48 60.06
N PRO A 79 -8.39 2.95 61.01
CA PRO A 79 -8.38 4.26 61.68
C PRO A 79 -7.31 4.37 62.79
N SER A 80 -6.57 5.48 62.87
CA SER A 80 -6.97 6.54 63.80
C SER A 80 -8.21 7.30 63.29
N SER A 81 -9.29 7.27 64.06
CA SER A 81 -10.65 7.69 63.70
C SER A 81 -10.86 9.21 63.57
N GLN A 82 -9.84 9.96 63.15
CA GLN A 82 -9.86 11.44 63.07
C GLN A 82 -9.27 12.02 61.78
N MET A 83 -8.88 11.23 60.78
CA MET A 83 -8.27 11.77 59.57
C MET A 83 -9.32 12.21 58.53
N ASN A 84 -9.47 13.52 58.36
CA ASN A 84 -10.30 14.14 57.31
C ASN A 84 -9.57 14.26 55.95
N ALA A 85 -8.30 13.85 55.85
CA ALA A 85 -7.49 13.90 54.63
C ALA A 85 -6.46 12.75 54.62
N PHE A 86 -6.00 12.35 53.43
CA PHE A 86 -4.91 11.38 53.28
C PHE A 86 -3.59 12.00 53.75
N PRO A 87 -2.81 11.34 54.62
CA PRO A 87 -1.51 11.86 55.04
C PRO A 87 -0.50 11.81 53.89
N THR A 88 0.38 12.79 53.83
CA THR A 88 1.50 12.85 52.89
C THR A 88 2.56 11.79 53.21
N ILE A 89 3.41 11.44 52.24
CA ILE A 89 4.55 10.54 52.48
C ILE A 89 5.44 11.10 53.59
N ALA A 90 5.60 12.42 53.69
CA ALA A 90 6.35 13.07 54.77
C ALA A 90 5.71 12.83 56.15
N GLU A 91 4.38 12.96 56.26
CA GLU A 91 3.62 12.66 57.49
C GLU A 91 3.62 11.17 57.85
N LEU A 92 3.80 10.28 56.87
CA LEU A 92 3.95 8.83 57.07
C LEU A 92 5.40 8.42 57.38
N SER A 93 6.38 9.28 57.09
CA SER A 93 7.82 8.99 57.24
C SER A 93 8.44 9.63 58.48
N ASP A 94 7.83 10.71 59.00
CA ASP A 94 8.31 11.44 60.19
C ASP A 94 7.39 11.15 61.39
N PRO A 95 7.81 10.33 62.37
CA PRO A 95 6.96 10.02 63.52
C PRO A 95 6.73 11.29 64.36
N PRO A 96 5.52 11.52 64.89
CA PRO A 96 5.29 12.64 65.78
C PRO A 96 6.22 12.54 66.98
N VAL A 97 6.93 13.64 67.22
CA VAL A 97 7.85 13.87 68.35
C VAL A 97 7.38 13.16 69.63
N ARG A 98 8.21 12.22 70.09
CA ARG A 98 8.29 11.66 71.45
C ARG A 98 6.95 11.51 72.19
N GLY A 99 6.29 10.36 72.07
CA GLY A 99 5.32 9.95 73.11
C GLY A 99 4.24 8.92 72.78
N SER A 100 4.05 8.48 71.53
CA SER A 100 3.05 7.44 71.21
C SER A 100 3.70 6.23 70.53
N GLU A 101 3.64 5.08 71.18
CA GLU A 101 4.28 3.80 70.83
C GLU A 101 3.68 3.04 69.64
N ASP A 102 2.90 3.66 68.74
CA ASP A 102 2.31 2.96 67.60
C ASP A 102 2.89 3.44 66.26
N GLU A 103 4.14 3.08 65.97
CA GLU A 103 4.60 3.00 64.58
C GLU A 103 3.76 1.93 63.88
N SER A 104 2.87 2.31 62.95
CA SER A 104 2.15 1.33 62.14
C SER A 104 3.14 0.57 61.26
N PRO A 105 3.40 -0.73 61.50
CA PRO A 105 4.37 -1.49 60.71
C PRO A 105 3.98 -1.56 59.23
N VAL A 106 2.69 -1.36 58.91
CA VAL A 106 2.14 -1.34 57.56
C VAL A 106 2.47 -0.02 56.84
N ALA A 107 2.45 1.12 57.54
CA ALA A 107 2.88 2.41 56.98
C ALA A 107 4.37 2.41 56.65
N ALA A 108 5.20 1.86 57.55
CA ALA A 108 6.63 1.69 57.30
C ALA A 108 6.93 0.78 56.10
N VAL A 109 6.11 -0.27 55.87
CA VAL A 109 6.19 -1.12 54.68
C VAL A 109 5.84 -0.36 53.40
N LEU A 110 4.79 0.47 53.42
CA LEU A 110 4.41 1.29 52.27
C LEU A 110 5.50 2.32 51.93
N VAL A 111 6.03 3.04 52.93
CA VAL A 111 7.13 3.99 52.74
C VAL A 111 8.36 3.30 52.14
N ARG A 112 8.79 2.15 52.69
CA ARG A 112 9.91 1.38 52.12
C ARG A 112 9.66 0.97 50.66
N ARG A 113 8.43 0.58 50.33
CA ARG A 113 8.08 0.18 48.95
C ARG A 113 8.10 1.38 48.00
N LEU A 114 7.54 2.52 48.41
CA LEU A 114 7.57 3.75 47.62
C LEU A 114 8.99 4.27 47.44
N GLN A 115 9.82 4.20 48.49
CA GLN A 115 11.24 4.52 48.41
C GLN A 115 11.97 3.58 47.45
N ALA A 116 11.72 2.28 47.50
CA ALA A 116 12.32 1.32 46.57
C ALA A 116 11.92 1.62 45.10
N ILE A 117 10.67 2.01 44.85
CA ILE A 117 10.21 2.43 43.52
C ILE A 117 10.91 3.73 43.09
N ALA A 118 11.03 4.70 44.00
CA ALA A 118 11.72 5.96 43.73
C ALA A 118 13.21 5.73 43.44
N ASP A 119 13.89 4.90 44.23
CA ASP A 119 15.28 4.52 44.04
C ASP A 119 15.48 3.78 42.70
N GLN A 120 14.55 2.88 42.35
CA GLN A 120 14.58 2.18 41.07
C GLN A 120 14.35 3.16 39.90
N ALA A 121 13.41 4.10 40.00
CA ALA A 121 13.18 5.12 38.99
C ALA A 121 14.41 6.03 38.84
N GLN A 122 15.03 6.42 39.95
CA GLN A 122 16.26 7.21 39.95
C GLN A 122 17.42 6.43 39.31
N GLN A 123 17.52 5.13 39.58
CA GLN A 123 18.53 4.27 38.98
C GLN A 123 18.31 4.15 37.47
N LEU A 124 17.08 3.90 37.01
CA LEU A 124 16.73 3.89 35.59
C LEU A 124 17.08 5.21 34.90
N PHE A 125 16.81 6.35 35.55
CA PHE A 125 17.20 7.66 35.03
C PHE A 125 18.73 7.83 34.93
N ARG A 126 19.48 7.41 35.95
CA ARG A 126 20.95 7.48 35.95
C ARG A 126 21.56 6.59 34.86
N ASP A 127 21.02 5.39 34.68
CA ASP A 127 21.47 4.40 33.71
C ASP A 127 21.07 4.75 32.27
N THR A 128 20.10 5.65 32.09
CA THR A 128 19.73 6.15 30.76
C THR A 128 20.85 7.03 30.21
N ASP A 129 21.49 6.58 29.14
CA ASP A 129 22.58 7.29 28.47
C ASP A 129 22.06 8.10 27.27
N PHE A 130 21.95 9.42 27.42
CA PHE A 130 21.54 10.31 26.33
C PHE A 130 22.67 10.58 25.33
N SER A 131 23.93 10.31 25.69
CA SER A 131 25.07 10.51 24.79
C SER A 131 25.05 9.53 23.61
N PHE A 132 24.38 8.38 23.79
CA PHE A 132 24.17 7.39 22.73
C PHE A 132 23.53 7.97 21.48
N LEU A 133 22.54 8.86 21.61
CA LEU A 133 21.87 9.51 20.48
C LEU A 133 22.53 10.83 20.07
N PHE A 134 23.60 11.25 20.73
CA PHE A 134 24.22 12.54 20.51
C PHE A 134 25.30 12.48 19.42
N ASP A 135 25.17 13.34 18.41
CA ASP A 135 26.20 13.52 17.39
C ASP A 135 27.19 14.60 17.84
N PRO A 136 28.47 14.25 18.11
CA PRO A 136 29.45 15.20 18.65
C PRO A 136 29.88 16.27 17.64
N THR A 137 29.70 16.03 16.35
CA THR A 137 30.07 16.97 15.28
C THR A 137 28.99 18.03 15.09
N ARG A 138 27.73 17.60 14.98
CA ARG A 138 26.58 18.51 14.81
C ARG A 138 26.14 19.13 16.13
N LYS A 139 26.48 18.49 17.26
CA LYS A 139 26.01 18.80 18.61
C LYS A 139 24.49 18.78 18.70
N LEU A 140 23.87 17.78 18.09
CA LEU A 140 22.42 17.56 18.07
C LEU A 140 22.12 16.10 18.41
N LEU A 141 20.92 15.86 18.95
CA LEU A 141 20.41 14.50 19.15
C LEU A 141 19.84 13.99 17.83
N SER A 142 20.23 12.78 17.45
CA SER A 142 19.61 12.03 16.36
C SER A 142 18.20 11.61 16.75
N ILE A 143 17.29 11.53 15.79
CA ILE A 143 15.90 11.13 16.05
C ILE A 143 15.75 9.65 16.39
N GLY A 144 16.78 8.84 16.13
CA GLY A 144 16.72 7.42 16.41
C GLY A 144 18.05 6.71 16.16
N PHE A 145 18.06 5.41 16.45
CA PHE A 145 19.19 4.53 16.18
C PHE A 145 18.72 3.34 15.36
N ARG A 146 19.35 3.12 14.20
CA ARG A 146 19.03 2.01 13.31
C ARG A 146 19.78 0.78 13.79
N VAL A 147 19.13 -0.01 14.65
CA VAL A 147 19.70 -1.20 15.31
C VAL A 147 20.37 -2.17 14.32
N ARG A 148 19.73 -2.38 13.15
CA ARG A 148 20.26 -3.25 12.08
C ARG A 148 21.59 -2.77 11.51
N ASP A 149 21.75 -1.46 11.41
CA ASP A 149 22.90 -0.83 10.76
C ASP A 149 23.98 -0.41 11.77
N GLY A 150 23.68 -0.47 13.08
CA GLY A 150 24.58 0.00 14.14
C GLY A 150 24.89 1.51 14.05
N THR A 151 24.03 2.31 13.41
CA THR A 151 24.26 3.74 13.18
C THR A 151 23.10 4.61 13.65
N LEU A 152 23.41 5.86 14.00
CA LEU A 152 22.42 6.90 14.26
C LEU A 152 21.60 7.22 13.01
N ASP A 153 20.35 7.62 13.19
CA ASP A 153 19.54 8.17 12.12
C ASP A 153 20.17 9.47 11.60
N PRO A 154 20.22 9.68 10.28
CA PRO A 154 20.79 10.91 9.70
C PRO A 154 19.94 12.16 9.95
N SER A 155 18.75 12.03 10.52
CA SER A 155 17.88 13.13 10.90
C SER A 155 18.08 13.48 12.38
N TYR A 156 17.89 14.76 12.71
CA TYR A 156 18.22 15.29 14.03
C TYR A 156 17.09 16.15 14.57
N TYR A 157 16.94 16.17 15.89
CA TYR A 157 16.13 17.18 16.57
C TYR A 157 16.88 18.51 16.58
N ASP A 158 16.61 19.32 15.56
CA ASP A 158 17.35 20.55 15.27
C ASP A 158 16.52 21.82 15.47
N LEU A 159 15.32 21.74 16.06
CA LEU A 159 14.44 22.89 16.32
C LEU A 159 14.24 23.11 17.82
N LEU A 160 14.27 24.38 18.26
CA LEU A 160 13.93 24.73 19.62
C LEU A 160 12.43 24.56 19.90
N ALA A 161 11.58 24.73 18.88
CA ALA A 161 10.14 24.46 18.95
C ALA A 161 9.84 22.99 18.62
N SER A 162 10.22 22.11 19.53
CA SER A 162 9.91 20.68 19.51
C SER A 162 9.78 20.16 20.95
N GLU A 163 8.98 19.13 21.15
CA GLU A 163 8.90 18.34 22.38
C GLU A 163 10.25 17.76 22.80
N ALA A 164 11.11 17.41 21.82
CA ALA A 164 12.43 16.82 22.08
C ALA A 164 13.36 17.77 22.85
N ARG A 165 13.05 19.08 22.90
CA ARG A 165 13.81 20.04 23.71
C ARG A 165 13.84 19.66 25.20
N LEU A 166 12.81 18.96 25.71
CA LEU A 166 12.81 18.48 27.09
C LEU A 166 13.91 17.43 27.29
N ALA A 167 14.07 16.51 26.34
CA ALA A 167 15.16 15.54 26.35
C ALA A 167 16.52 16.24 26.22
N SER A 168 16.65 17.23 25.33
CA SER A 168 17.84 18.08 25.23
C SER A 168 18.20 18.76 26.54
N PHE A 169 17.22 19.34 27.22
CA PHE A 169 17.41 20.01 28.51
C PHE A 169 17.89 19.04 29.58
N ILE A 170 17.23 17.88 29.70
CA ILE A 170 17.57 16.84 30.68
C ILE A 170 18.94 16.22 30.40
N ALA A 171 19.29 15.97 29.14
CA ALA A 171 20.60 15.44 28.78
C ALA A 171 21.73 16.40 29.19
N ILE A 172 21.50 17.72 29.07
CA ILE A 172 22.45 18.74 29.55
C ILE A 172 22.49 18.76 31.08
N ALA A 173 21.32 18.75 31.74
CA ALA A 173 21.21 18.77 33.20
C ALA A 173 21.89 17.56 33.87
N LYS A 174 21.75 16.38 33.26
CA LYS A 174 22.42 15.14 33.69
C LYS A 174 23.93 15.16 33.43
N GLY A 175 24.40 16.00 32.50
CA GLY A 175 25.80 16.10 32.10
C GLY A 175 26.21 15.13 30.99
N ASP A 176 25.26 14.45 30.34
CA ASP A 176 25.52 13.52 29.25
C ASP A 176 25.94 14.24 27.96
N VAL A 177 25.45 15.47 27.75
CA VAL A 177 25.77 16.30 26.58
C VAL A 177 26.14 17.73 26.99
N THR A 178 26.97 18.40 26.19
CA THR A 178 27.45 19.76 26.50
C THR A 178 26.38 20.83 26.29
N PRO A 179 26.38 21.94 27.05
CA PRO A 179 25.41 23.04 26.88
C PRO A 179 25.34 23.65 25.48
N ASP A 180 26.42 23.56 24.69
CA ASP A 180 26.45 23.99 23.27
C ASP A 180 25.30 23.38 22.44
N HIS A 181 24.83 22.18 22.82
CA HIS A 181 23.69 21.51 22.20
C HIS A 181 22.44 22.42 22.16
N TRP A 182 22.12 23.07 23.29
CA TRP A 182 20.93 23.93 23.41
C TRP A 182 20.96 25.09 22.42
N PHE A 183 22.14 25.64 22.17
CA PHE A 183 22.35 26.76 21.27
C PHE A 183 22.46 26.34 19.80
N ARG A 184 22.55 25.03 19.50
CA ARG A 184 22.44 24.50 18.14
C ARG A 184 21.03 24.24 17.66
N LEU A 185 20.07 24.16 18.58
CA LEU A 185 18.65 24.11 18.21
C LEU A 185 18.25 25.35 17.40
N GLY A 186 17.50 25.17 16.34
CA GLY A 186 17.09 26.21 15.42
C GLY A 186 16.09 27.17 16.05
N ARG A 187 16.33 28.48 15.90
CA ARG A 187 15.41 29.56 16.31
C ARG A 187 14.74 30.21 15.12
N ALA A 188 14.34 29.40 14.13
CA ALA A 188 13.63 29.94 12.97
C ALA A 188 12.28 30.53 13.42
N LEU A 189 12.01 31.75 12.98
CA LEU A 189 10.86 32.55 13.41
C LEU A 189 9.94 32.85 12.22
N THR A 190 8.63 32.74 12.46
CA THR A 190 7.55 33.04 11.51
C THR A 190 6.66 34.17 12.05
N PRO A 191 6.20 35.11 11.22
CA PRO A 191 5.32 36.18 11.67
C PRO A 191 3.93 35.63 12.03
N VAL A 192 3.44 35.98 13.21
CA VAL A 192 2.11 35.59 13.71
C VAL A 192 1.40 36.83 14.26
N GLY A 193 0.40 37.32 13.53
CA GLY A 193 -0.32 38.55 13.89
C GLY A 193 0.62 39.76 13.92
N ARG A 194 0.84 40.34 15.11
CA ARG A 194 1.75 41.49 15.33
C ARG A 194 3.11 41.10 15.94
N GLY A 195 3.36 39.80 16.16
CA GLY A 195 4.60 39.28 16.74
C GLY A 195 5.24 38.19 15.88
N SER A 196 6.23 37.50 16.44
CA SER A 196 6.94 36.40 15.79
C SER A 196 7.00 35.20 16.72
N ALA A 197 6.67 34.02 16.22
CA ALA A 197 6.71 32.76 16.95
C ALA A 197 7.76 31.82 16.35
N LEU A 198 8.33 30.92 17.16
CA LEU A 198 9.20 29.86 16.65
C LEU A 198 8.43 28.92 15.71
N ILE A 199 9.08 28.53 14.63
CA ILE A 199 8.55 27.52 13.70
C ILE A 199 8.91 26.11 14.21
N SER A 200 7.96 25.21 14.16
CA SER A 200 8.15 23.78 14.47
C SER A 200 8.20 22.97 13.17
N TRP A 201 8.39 21.66 13.28
CA TRP A 201 8.38 20.80 12.09
C TRP A 201 6.98 20.66 11.53
N SER A 202 6.02 20.22 12.34
CA SER A 202 4.65 19.97 11.87
C SER A 202 3.66 21.11 12.15
N GLY A 203 3.99 22.06 13.03
CA GLY A 203 3.03 23.11 13.42
C GLY A 203 1.99 22.62 14.43
N SER A 204 2.24 21.47 15.08
CA SER A 204 1.33 20.84 16.04
C SER A 204 1.40 21.55 17.38
N MET A 205 0.29 21.63 18.11
CA MET A 205 0.32 22.28 19.44
C MET A 205 1.13 21.47 20.46
N PHE A 206 1.25 20.16 20.28
CA PHE A 206 2.07 19.25 21.08
C PHE A 206 3.55 19.64 21.08
N GLU A 207 4.17 19.84 19.90
CA GLU A 207 5.59 20.21 19.76
C GLU A 207 5.94 21.45 20.59
N TYR A 208 4.99 22.40 20.68
CA TYR A 208 5.16 23.62 21.45
C TYR A 208 4.94 23.42 22.95
N LEU A 209 3.83 22.81 23.35
CA LEU A 209 3.30 22.91 24.71
C LEU A 209 3.50 21.66 25.56
N MET A 210 3.86 20.49 25.00
CA MET A 210 4.15 19.30 25.81
C MET A 210 5.27 19.56 26.83
N PRO A 211 6.40 20.21 26.49
CA PRO A 211 7.43 20.55 27.46
C PRO A 211 6.93 21.44 28.60
N ALA A 212 5.93 22.30 28.36
CA ALA A 212 5.38 23.21 29.37
C ALA A 212 4.57 22.48 30.47
N LEU A 213 4.31 21.18 30.33
CA LEU A 213 3.75 20.36 31.40
C LEU A 213 4.66 20.29 32.63
N VAL A 214 5.98 20.41 32.42
CA VAL A 214 6.99 20.29 33.49
C VAL A 214 8.05 21.40 33.46
N MET A 215 8.30 22.03 32.30
CA MET A 215 9.29 23.09 32.15
C MET A 215 8.67 24.48 32.28
N ARG A 216 9.32 25.37 33.04
CA ARG A 216 8.99 26.79 33.08
C ARG A 216 9.34 27.47 31.76
N ALA A 217 8.49 28.41 31.35
CA ALA A 217 8.82 29.41 30.35
C ALA A 217 8.85 30.78 31.04
N PRO A 218 10.04 31.34 31.33
CA PRO A 218 10.15 32.63 32.01
C PRO A 218 9.35 33.71 31.28
N ALA A 219 8.69 34.59 32.04
CA ALA A 219 7.89 35.65 31.47
C ALA A 219 8.71 36.51 30.50
N LEU A 220 8.14 36.82 29.34
CA LEU A 220 8.79 37.58 28.25
C LEU A 220 9.99 36.89 27.60
N SER A 221 10.21 35.61 27.88
CA SER A 221 11.16 34.79 27.12
C SER A 221 10.65 34.50 25.71
N LEU A 222 11.56 34.05 24.84
CA LEU A 222 11.25 33.59 23.49
C LEU A 222 10.19 32.48 23.46
N LEU A 223 10.28 31.53 24.41
CA LEU A 223 9.35 30.42 24.55
C LEU A 223 7.97 30.89 25.02
N ASP A 224 7.94 31.71 26.07
CA ASP A 224 6.70 32.29 26.61
C ASP A 224 5.94 33.12 25.55
N HIS A 225 6.67 33.92 24.77
CA HIS A 225 6.08 34.67 23.66
C HIS A 225 5.55 33.74 22.54
N THR A 226 6.33 32.72 22.18
CA THR A 226 5.93 31.71 21.19
C THR A 226 4.65 31.01 21.61
N TYR A 227 4.54 30.56 22.86
CA TYR A 227 3.36 29.82 23.36
C TYR A 227 2.08 30.64 23.23
N ARG A 228 2.09 31.90 23.65
CA ARG A 228 0.92 32.79 23.51
C ARG A 228 0.52 32.99 22.05
N LEU A 229 1.48 33.23 21.16
CA LEU A 229 1.20 33.45 19.74
C LEU A 229 0.69 32.19 19.03
N VAL A 230 1.24 31.03 19.35
CA VAL A 230 0.82 29.74 18.78
C VAL A 230 -0.62 29.42 19.18
N VAL A 231 -0.97 29.56 20.46
CA VAL A 231 -2.35 29.35 20.94
C VAL A 231 -3.30 30.34 20.28
N ALA A 232 -2.94 31.62 20.19
CA ALA A 232 -3.75 32.63 19.51
C ALA A 232 -3.96 32.32 18.01
N ARG A 233 -2.93 31.80 17.32
CA ARG A 233 -3.03 31.41 15.91
C ARG A 233 -3.89 30.16 15.72
N GLN A 234 -3.77 29.15 16.60
CA GLN A 234 -4.65 27.98 16.63
C GLN A 234 -6.12 28.40 16.78
N MET A 235 -6.42 29.31 17.72
CA MET A 235 -7.77 29.85 17.93
C MET A 235 -8.29 30.58 16.70
N SER A 236 -7.46 31.43 16.09
CA SER A 236 -7.84 32.23 14.91
C SER A 236 -8.11 31.34 13.69
N TYR A 237 -7.22 30.37 13.41
CA TYR A 237 -7.35 29.45 12.28
C TYR A 237 -8.58 28.54 12.42
N ALA A 238 -8.84 28.02 13.62
CA ALA A 238 -10.06 27.23 13.85
C ALA A 238 -11.34 28.07 13.70
N ALA A 239 -11.30 29.36 14.06
CA ALA A 239 -12.41 30.28 13.82
C ALA A 239 -12.64 30.55 12.33
N GLU A 240 -11.58 30.68 11.52
CA GLU A 240 -11.68 30.78 10.05
C GLU A 240 -12.42 29.55 9.47
N LEU A 241 -12.14 28.36 10.00
CA LEU A 241 -12.75 27.09 9.59
C LEU A 241 -14.07 26.73 10.30
N GLN A 242 -14.52 27.55 11.25
CA GLN A 242 -15.70 27.31 12.08
C GLN A 242 -15.68 25.98 12.89
N VAL A 243 -14.50 25.47 13.24
CA VAL A 243 -14.30 24.25 14.06
C VAL A 243 -13.77 24.61 15.46
N PRO A 244 -13.82 23.70 16.45
CA PRO A 244 -13.08 23.88 17.71
C PRO A 244 -11.57 23.95 17.44
N TRP A 245 -10.82 24.68 18.26
CA TRP A 245 -9.35 24.71 18.12
C TRP A 245 -8.70 23.54 18.84
N GLY A 246 -7.43 23.27 18.56
CA GLY A 246 -6.71 22.12 19.11
C GLY A 246 -6.17 21.17 18.05
N ILE A 247 -5.60 21.69 16.97
CA ILE A 247 -5.00 20.84 15.93
C ILE A 247 -3.61 20.41 16.40
N SER A 248 -3.42 19.11 16.53
CA SER A 248 -2.19 18.50 17.02
C SER A 248 -2.11 17.03 16.58
N GLU A 249 -0.95 16.42 16.76
CA GLU A 249 -0.74 14.99 16.53
C GLU A 249 -1.80 14.14 17.22
N SER A 250 -2.48 13.27 16.48
CA SER A 250 -3.60 12.48 17.01
C SER A 250 -3.98 11.35 16.07
N ALA A 251 -4.84 10.45 16.54
CA ALA A 251 -5.49 9.52 15.62
C ALA A 251 -6.58 10.23 14.81
N PHE A 252 -6.82 9.78 13.58
CA PHE A 252 -7.76 10.42 12.64
C PHE A 252 -8.68 9.40 11.95
N ASN A 253 -9.63 9.85 11.13
CA ASN A 253 -10.62 8.97 10.49
C ASN A 253 -10.04 8.21 9.27
N ALA A 254 -8.97 7.46 9.49
CA ALA A 254 -8.46 6.42 8.61
C ALA A 254 -8.17 5.17 9.45
N ARG A 255 -8.32 3.99 8.85
CA ARG A 255 -8.11 2.71 9.53
C ARG A 255 -7.24 1.78 8.71
N ASP A 256 -6.44 0.95 9.38
CA ASP A 256 -5.73 -0.16 8.74
C ASP A 256 -6.66 -1.37 8.51
N LEU A 257 -6.06 -2.46 8.04
CA LEU A 257 -6.75 -3.73 7.76
C LEU A 257 -7.43 -4.34 9.01
N GLU A 258 -6.95 -3.98 10.21
CA GLU A 258 -7.47 -4.46 11.49
C GLU A 258 -8.54 -3.51 12.09
N GLN A 259 -8.96 -2.49 11.34
CA GLN A 259 -9.88 -1.43 11.79
C GLN A 259 -9.31 -0.53 12.89
N THR A 260 -8.00 -0.47 13.07
CA THR A 260 -7.34 0.41 14.03
C THR A 260 -7.18 1.80 13.44
N TYR A 261 -7.58 2.83 14.20
CA TYR A 261 -7.42 4.22 13.76
C TYR A 261 -5.94 4.57 13.58
N GLN A 262 -5.61 5.18 12.45
CA GLN A 262 -4.24 5.59 12.13
C GLN A 262 -3.86 6.88 12.87
N TYR A 263 -2.57 7.04 13.14
CA TYR A 263 -2.00 8.16 13.91
C TYR A 263 -1.10 9.01 13.02
N SER A 264 -1.19 10.34 13.13
CA SER A 264 -0.35 11.25 12.34
C SER A 264 -0.16 12.61 12.99
N SER A 265 0.84 13.35 12.51
CA SER A 265 1.11 14.73 12.89
C SER A 265 0.25 15.72 12.09
N PHE A 266 -0.61 16.43 12.81
CA PHE A 266 -1.41 17.53 12.31
C PHE A 266 -0.96 18.84 12.93
N GLY A 267 -0.93 19.89 12.12
CA GLY A 267 -0.58 21.23 12.55
C GLY A 267 -1.21 22.28 11.64
N ILE A 268 -0.99 23.54 11.98
CA ILE A 268 -1.62 24.65 11.26
C ILE A 268 -0.67 25.33 10.27
N PRO A 269 -1.17 25.76 9.10
CA PRO A 269 -0.37 26.49 8.12
C PRO A 269 0.31 27.72 8.71
N GLY A 270 1.58 27.92 8.35
CA GLY A 270 2.39 29.06 8.80
C GLY A 270 3.09 28.86 10.15
N LEU A 271 2.84 27.77 10.88
CA LEU A 271 3.59 27.40 12.10
C LEU A 271 4.53 26.19 11.92
N GLY A 272 4.39 25.41 10.84
CA GLY A 272 5.22 24.24 10.55
C GLY A 272 6.04 24.39 9.28
N LEU A 273 7.15 23.65 9.17
CA LEU A 273 7.96 23.50 7.95
C LEU A 273 7.40 22.43 6.99
N LYS A 274 6.61 21.49 7.51
CA LYS A 274 5.96 20.41 6.76
C LYS A 274 5.00 20.99 5.72
N ARG A 275 5.06 20.48 4.47
CA ARG A 275 4.13 20.89 3.40
C ARG A 275 2.74 20.31 3.61
N GLY A 276 1.70 21.00 3.12
CA GLY A 276 0.34 20.48 3.06
C GLY A 276 -0.47 20.55 4.37
N LEU A 277 -0.04 21.37 5.34
CA LEU A 277 -0.71 21.53 6.64
C LEU A 277 -2.15 22.04 6.55
N SER A 278 -2.56 22.64 5.43
CA SER A 278 -3.94 23.08 5.20
C SER A 278 -4.88 21.95 4.75
N GLY A 279 -4.34 20.79 4.35
CA GLY A 279 -5.12 19.72 3.72
C GLY A 279 -5.89 18.82 4.70
N ASP A 280 -5.54 18.84 5.98
CA ASP A 280 -6.14 17.99 7.02
C ASP A 280 -6.56 18.82 8.23
N VAL A 281 -7.82 18.67 8.65
CA VAL A 281 -8.40 19.39 9.79
C VAL A 281 -8.84 18.37 10.84
N VAL A 282 -7.90 18.01 11.72
CA VAL A 282 -8.13 17.06 12.82
C VAL A 282 -7.92 17.78 14.14
N VAL A 283 -8.97 17.82 14.98
CA VAL A 283 -8.97 18.53 16.26
C VAL A 283 -8.96 17.51 17.39
N THR A 284 -8.03 17.67 18.33
CA THR A 284 -7.89 16.77 19.48
C THR A 284 -8.09 17.50 20.81
N PRO A 285 -8.90 16.95 21.74
CA PRO A 285 -9.16 17.58 23.03
C PRO A 285 -7.93 17.77 23.91
N TYR A 286 -6.91 16.90 23.84
CA TYR A 286 -5.70 17.07 24.67
C TYR A 286 -4.93 18.34 24.32
N ALA A 287 -4.95 18.75 23.05
CA ALA A 287 -4.32 19.98 22.61
C ALA A 287 -5.03 21.20 23.25
N THR A 288 -6.35 21.14 23.42
CA THR A 288 -7.09 22.18 24.19
C THR A 288 -6.64 22.21 25.65
N ALA A 289 -6.39 21.05 26.27
CA ALA A 289 -5.87 20.98 27.63
C ALA A 289 -4.47 21.60 27.74
N LEU A 290 -3.57 21.31 26.79
CA LEU A 290 -2.26 21.96 26.73
C LEU A 290 -2.37 23.48 26.60
N GLY A 291 -3.26 23.95 25.73
CA GLY A 291 -3.55 25.38 25.56
C GLY A 291 -4.14 26.05 26.81
N ALA A 292 -4.78 25.29 27.70
CA ALA A 292 -5.35 25.81 28.95
C ALA A 292 -4.27 26.34 29.91
N MET A 293 -3.04 25.83 29.83
CA MET A 293 -1.90 26.34 30.61
C MET A 293 -1.50 27.77 30.19
N ILE A 294 -1.92 28.20 29.01
CA ILE A 294 -1.63 29.54 28.45
C ILE A 294 -2.87 30.44 28.51
N GLU A 295 -4.02 29.94 28.04
CA GLU A 295 -5.29 30.67 27.95
C GLU A 295 -6.46 29.85 28.55
N PRO A 296 -6.56 29.77 29.89
CA PRO A 296 -7.51 28.86 30.56
C PRO A 296 -8.97 29.19 30.27
N GLN A 297 -9.33 30.48 30.20
CA GLN A 297 -10.72 30.90 29.93
C GLN A 297 -11.17 30.50 28.52
N ALA A 298 -10.29 30.64 27.52
CA ALA A 298 -10.57 30.22 26.16
C ALA A 298 -10.71 28.69 26.05
N ALA A 299 -9.89 27.94 26.78
CA ALA A 299 -9.94 26.48 26.82
C ALA A 299 -11.28 25.96 27.39
N VAL A 300 -11.82 26.58 28.45
CA VAL A 300 -13.15 26.24 29.00
C VAL A 300 -14.23 26.37 27.92
N GLY A 301 -14.25 27.49 27.18
CA GLY A 301 -15.18 27.68 26.07
C GLY A 301 -15.01 26.65 24.96
N ASN A 302 -13.78 26.25 24.66
CA ASN A 302 -13.50 25.26 23.62
C ASN A 302 -13.87 23.83 24.05
N PHE A 303 -13.67 23.44 25.31
CA PHE A 303 -14.15 22.15 25.83
C PHE A 303 -15.67 22.03 25.76
N ALA A 304 -16.41 23.12 25.99
CA ALA A 304 -17.86 23.14 25.77
C ALA A 304 -18.22 22.91 24.30
N ARG A 305 -17.48 23.51 23.36
CA ARG A 305 -17.66 23.28 21.91
C ARG A 305 -17.33 21.83 21.52
N LEU A 306 -16.23 21.28 22.01
CA LEU A 306 -15.83 19.89 21.77
C LEU A 306 -16.87 18.91 22.31
N SER A 307 -17.38 19.15 23.51
CA SER A 307 -18.46 18.35 24.10
C SER A 307 -19.72 18.38 23.24
N LYS A 308 -20.13 19.57 22.79
CA LYS A 308 -21.29 19.74 21.88
C LYS A 308 -21.08 19.04 20.53
N ALA A 309 -19.85 18.98 20.04
CA ALA A 309 -19.49 18.27 18.81
C ALA A 309 -19.45 16.73 18.98
N GLY A 310 -19.66 16.19 20.18
CA GLY A 310 -19.71 14.74 20.42
C GLY A 310 -18.37 14.11 20.79
N ALA A 311 -17.39 14.92 21.20
CA ALA A 311 -16.08 14.43 21.64
C ALA A 311 -16.13 13.63 22.95
N GLY A 312 -17.21 13.77 23.73
CA GLY A 312 -17.39 13.07 25.00
C GLY A 312 -17.54 11.55 24.85
N GLY A 313 -16.99 10.82 25.79
CA GLY A 313 -17.09 9.38 25.89
C GLY A 313 -16.94 8.87 27.31
N ARG A 314 -16.89 7.53 27.45
CA ARG A 314 -16.88 6.82 28.73
C ARG A 314 -15.70 7.20 29.65
N TYR A 315 -14.53 7.46 29.07
CA TYR A 315 -13.31 7.77 29.80
C TYR A 315 -12.93 9.27 29.70
N GLY A 316 -13.92 10.13 29.53
CA GLY A 316 -13.71 11.55 29.24
C GLY A 316 -13.70 11.82 27.74
N PHE A 317 -12.88 12.77 27.30
CA PHE A 317 -12.81 13.12 25.88
C PHE A 317 -12.13 12.02 25.06
N ARG A 318 -12.73 11.69 23.92
CA ARG A 318 -12.17 10.81 22.90
C ARG A 318 -11.00 11.47 22.18
N GLU A 319 -10.23 10.64 21.49
CA GLU A 319 -8.98 10.98 20.86
C GLU A 319 -9.03 12.21 19.94
N ALA A 320 -9.95 12.24 18.98
CA ALA A 320 -10.03 13.36 18.03
C ALA A 320 -11.39 13.48 17.33
N LEU A 321 -11.56 14.62 16.66
CA LEU A 321 -12.65 14.95 15.76
C LEU A 321 -12.04 15.29 14.40
N ASP A 322 -12.32 14.49 13.39
CA ASP A 322 -11.82 14.68 12.02
C ASP A 322 -12.88 15.44 11.20
N TYR A 323 -12.51 16.64 10.74
CA TYR A 323 -13.31 17.53 9.88
C TYR A 323 -12.83 17.51 8.42
N THR A 324 -11.93 16.60 8.08
CA THR A 324 -11.27 16.61 6.78
C THR A 324 -12.20 16.13 5.68
N ALA A 325 -12.56 17.02 4.74
CA ALA A 325 -13.60 16.78 3.73
C ALA A 325 -13.46 15.45 2.98
N ARG A 326 -12.23 15.07 2.56
CA ARG A 326 -11.95 13.80 1.86
C ARG A 326 -12.16 12.53 2.71
N ARG A 327 -12.25 12.65 4.03
CA ARG A 327 -12.45 11.55 4.98
C ARG A 327 -13.82 11.58 5.66
N LEU A 328 -14.68 12.53 5.31
CA LEU A 328 -16.04 12.60 5.84
C LEU A 328 -16.97 11.70 5.01
N PRO A 329 -17.78 10.85 5.65
CA PRO A 329 -18.90 10.19 5.00
C PRO A 329 -19.88 11.21 4.40
N GLU A 330 -20.61 10.82 3.36
CA GLU A 330 -21.59 11.70 2.72
C GLU A 330 -22.63 12.21 3.74
N GLY A 331 -22.81 13.54 3.78
CA GLY A 331 -23.71 14.21 4.72
C GLY A 331 -23.18 14.41 6.14
N ALA A 332 -21.98 13.90 6.48
CA ALA A 332 -21.36 14.13 7.78
C ALA A 332 -20.50 15.42 7.75
N SER A 333 -20.57 16.22 8.82
CA SER A 333 -19.72 17.40 8.99
C SER A 333 -18.46 17.12 9.84
N VAL A 334 -18.46 16.00 10.57
CA VAL A 334 -17.37 15.59 11.47
C VAL A 334 -17.46 14.09 11.73
N VAL A 335 -16.32 13.42 11.89
CA VAL A 335 -16.26 12.05 12.40
C VAL A 335 -15.51 12.03 13.73
N ILE A 336 -16.10 11.36 14.73
CA ILE A 336 -15.47 11.17 16.03
C ILE A 336 -14.60 9.93 16.00
N VAL A 337 -13.31 10.12 16.30
CA VAL A 337 -12.34 9.04 16.42
C VAL A 337 -12.56 8.35 17.77
N LYS A 338 -13.15 7.16 17.75
CA LYS A 338 -13.60 6.44 18.96
C LYS A 338 -12.46 5.65 19.62
N SER A 339 -11.36 6.30 19.93
CA SER A 339 -10.23 5.73 20.69
C SER A 339 -9.88 6.62 21.88
N TYR A 340 -9.05 6.10 22.79
CA TYR A 340 -8.44 6.84 23.89
C TYR A 340 -6.97 6.46 23.96
N MET A 341 -6.08 7.46 23.88
CA MET A 341 -4.65 7.23 24.08
C MET A 341 -4.25 7.58 25.52
N ALA A 342 -3.61 6.64 26.21
CA ALA A 342 -3.24 6.81 27.61
C ALA A 342 -2.35 8.04 27.83
N HIS A 343 -1.38 8.28 26.93
CA HIS A 343 -0.49 9.44 27.02
C HIS A 343 -1.25 10.76 26.78
N HIS A 344 -2.22 10.81 25.86
CA HIS A 344 -3.08 11.99 25.69
C HIS A 344 -3.94 12.29 26.91
N GLN A 345 -4.54 11.26 27.51
CA GLN A 345 -5.29 11.42 28.77
C GLN A 345 -4.37 11.89 29.90
N GLY A 346 -3.16 11.33 29.98
CA GLY A 346 -2.14 11.77 30.94
C GLY A 346 -1.80 13.25 30.76
N MET A 347 -1.57 13.72 29.54
CA MET A 347 -1.31 15.13 29.26
C MET A 347 -2.49 16.03 29.62
N VAL A 348 -3.74 15.59 29.36
CA VAL A 348 -4.94 16.33 29.81
C VAL A 348 -4.93 16.50 31.32
N LEU A 349 -4.72 15.41 32.06
CA LEU A 349 -4.73 15.43 33.52
C LEU A 349 -3.63 16.31 34.10
N VAL A 350 -2.41 16.23 33.57
CA VAL A 350 -1.28 17.05 34.04
C VAL A 350 -1.50 18.53 33.69
N ALA A 351 -1.95 18.84 32.47
CA ALA A 351 -2.19 20.23 32.07
C ALA A 351 -3.29 20.89 32.91
N LEU A 352 -4.42 20.21 33.10
CA LEU A 352 -5.50 20.70 33.97
C LEU A 352 -5.04 20.75 35.44
N GLY A 353 -4.27 19.77 35.88
CA GLY A 353 -3.66 19.74 37.22
C GLY A 353 -2.78 20.95 37.47
N ASN A 354 -1.93 21.33 36.51
CA ASN A 354 -1.10 22.54 36.59
C ASN A 354 -1.96 23.82 36.61
N VAL A 355 -3.03 23.89 35.82
CA VAL A 355 -3.93 25.06 35.83
C VAL A 355 -4.66 25.20 37.18
N LEU A 356 -5.07 24.08 37.78
CA LEU A 356 -5.85 24.08 39.03
C LEU A 356 -5.00 24.18 40.29
N ASN A 357 -3.72 23.79 40.22
CA ASN A 357 -2.80 23.72 41.36
C ASN A 357 -1.54 24.56 41.13
N ASP A 358 -1.69 25.72 40.49
CA ASP A 358 -0.63 26.73 40.32
C ASP A 358 0.72 26.16 39.83
N GLY A 359 0.68 25.30 38.81
CA GLY A 359 1.87 24.73 38.18
C GLY A 359 2.59 23.65 38.99
N ALA A 360 1.89 22.94 39.89
CA ALA A 360 2.49 21.96 40.80
C ALA A 360 3.50 20.97 40.17
N MET A 361 3.27 20.47 38.96
CA MET A 361 4.22 19.55 38.30
C MET A 361 5.45 20.26 37.76
N VAL A 362 5.30 21.52 37.36
CA VAL A 362 6.42 22.39 36.97
C VAL A 362 7.29 22.70 38.18
N GLU A 363 6.70 23.04 39.32
CA GLU A 363 7.43 23.26 40.57
C GLU A 363 8.20 22.01 41.02
N ARG A 364 7.57 20.83 40.93
CA ARG A 364 8.23 19.55 41.27
C ARG A 364 9.43 19.25 40.37
N PHE A 365 9.31 19.49 39.07
CA PHE A 365 10.40 19.26 38.13
C PHE A 365 11.58 20.21 38.38
N HIS A 366 11.28 21.48 38.65
CA HIS A 366 12.28 22.52 38.90
C HIS A 366 12.88 22.49 40.31
N ALA A 367 12.32 21.72 41.24
CA ALA A 367 12.90 21.49 42.56
C ALA A 367 14.08 20.49 42.56
N ASP A 368 14.31 19.77 41.45
CA ASP A 368 15.47 18.87 41.35
C ASP A 368 16.76 19.69 41.16
N PRO A 369 17.82 19.46 41.95
CA PRO A 369 19.07 20.21 41.86
C PRO A 369 19.71 20.25 40.47
N ILE A 370 19.59 19.18 39.66
CA ILE A 370 20.19 19.17 38.31
C ILE A 370 19.43 20.08 37.35
N VAL A 371 18.11 20.17 37.54
CA VAL A 371 17.22 21.04 36.75
C VAL A 371 17.45 22.48 37.16
N GLU A 372 17.46 22.77 38.46
CA GLU A 372 17.70 24.11 39.02
C GLU A 372 19.03 24.69 38.50
N ALA A 373 20.10 23.89 38.50
CA ALA A 373 21.40 24.31 37.97
C ALA A 373 21.40 24.64 36.46
N THR A 374 20.43 24.12 35.71
CA THR A 374 20.35 24.22 34.24
C THR A 374 19.33 25.25 33.76
N GLU A 375 18.53 25.84 34.67
CA GLU A 375 17.44 26.78 34.34
C GLU A 375 17.84 27.99 33.50
N LEU A 376 19.10 28.43 33.60
CA LEU A 376 19.61 29.58 32.85
C LEU A 376 19.43 29.44 31.33
N LEU A 377 19.38 28.21 30.81
CA LEU A 377 19.11 27.94 29.39
C LEU A 377 17.72 28.40 28.93
N LEU A 378 16.76 28.48 29.85
CA LEU A 378 15.37 28.88 29.58
C LEU A 378 15.18 30.39 29.51
N GLN A 379 16.18 31.17 29.95
CA GLN A 379 16.13 32.64 30.05
C GLN A 379 16.46 33.36 28.73
N GLU A 380 16.11 32.75 27.59
CA GLU A 380 16.41 33.30 26.26
C GLU A 380 15.44 34.44 25.90
N ARG A 381 15.99 35.63 25.62
CA ARG A 381 15.23 36.81 25.19
C ARG A 381 14.91 36.74 23.70
N MET A 382 13.80 37.37 23.31
CA MET A 382 13.46 37.52 21.89
C MET A 382 14.57 38.32 21.15
N PRO A 383 15.13 37.78 20.04
CA PRO A 383 16.11 38.50 19.24
C PRO A 383 15.54 39.79 18.65
N ARG A 384 16.32 40.88 18.65
CA ARG A 384 15.90 42.18 18.09
C ARG A 384 16.03 42.26 16.57
N ASP A 385 16.98 41.51 15.99
CA ASP A 385 17.20 41.38 14.55
C ASP A 385 16.90 39.93 14.16
N VAL A 386 15.82 39.73 13.41
CA VAL A 386 15.34 38.40 13.03
C VAL A 386 15.41 38.23 11.52
N LEU A 387 16.14 37.22 11.07
CA LEU A 387 15.96 36.62 9.74
C LEU A 387 14.58 35.97 9.72
N VAL A 388 13.57 36.73 9.31
CA VAL A 388 12.21 36.23 9.13
C VAL A 388 12.25 35.18 8.04
N ALA A 389 12.05 33.91 8.42
CA ALA A 389 11.75 32.87 7.44
C ALA A 389 10.39 33.25 6.86
N ARG A 390 10.39 33.82 5.65
CA ARG A 390 9.13 34.07 4.94
C ARG A 390 8.51 32.70 4.66
N PRO A 391 7.30 32.40 5.14
CA PRO A 391 6.59 31.22 4.67
C PRO A 391 6.58 31.29 3.15
N ARG A 392 6.98 30.20 2.48
CA ARG A 392 7.11 30.19 1.02
C ARG A 392 5.75 30.62 0.46
N ALA A 393 5.76 31.49 -0.55
CA ALA A 393 4.58 32.14 -1.12
C ALA A 393 3.48 31.18 -1.60
N GLU A 394 3.75 29.87 -1.67
CA GLU A 394 2.79 28.80 -1.91
C GLU A 394 1.82 28.59 -0.73
N GLU A 395 2.23 28.80 0.53
CA GLU A 395 1.36 28.59 1.70
C GLU A 395 0.32 29.70 1.87
N VAL A 396 0.68 30.96 1.58
CA VAL A 396 -0.23 32.12 1.70
C VAL A 396 -1.19 32.21 0.49
N LYS A 397 -0.79 31.71 -0.68
CA LYS A 397 -1.67 31.63 -1.86
C LYS A 397 -2.67 30.49 -1.79
N SER A 398 -2.40 29.45 -1.00
CA SER A 398 -3.33 28.32 -0.81
C SER A 398 -4.64 28.70 -0.10
N ALA A 399 -4.67 29.83 0.63
CA ALA A 399 -5.91 30.34 1.24
C ALA A 399 -6.76 31.20 0.27
N SER A 400 -6.19 31.66 -0.85
CA SER A 400 -6.91 32.43 -1.87
C SER A 400 -7.23 31.65 -3.15
N ASP A 401 -6.65 30.48 -3.35
CA ASP A 401 -6.99 29.59 -4.46
C ASP A 401 -8.07 28.58 -4.03
N VAL A 402 -9.29 29.10 -3.83
CA VAL A 402 -10.47 28.26 -4.01
C VAL A 402 -10.50 27.87 -5.48
N ARG A 403 -10.29 26.57 -5.72
CA ARG A 403 -10.36 25.85 -7.00
C ARG A 403 -9.14 26.03 -7.89
N ASP A 404 -8.15 25.16 -7.67
CA ASP A 404 -7.83 24.19 -8.70
C ASP A 404 -7.53 22.85 -8.04
N LEU A 405 -8.52 21.96 -8.09
CA LEU A 405 -8.29 20.53 -8.01
C LEU A 405 -7.35 20.21 -9.19
N VAL A 406 -6.05 20.13 -8.97
CA VAL A 406 -5.23 19.28 -9.84
C VAL A 406 -5.63 17.87 -9.46
N PRO A 407 -6.44 17.18 -10.28
CA PRO A 407 -6.77 15.80 -9.98
C PRO A 407 -5.46 14.99 -9.96
N PRO A 408 -5.39 13.88 -9.21
CA PRO A 408 -4.27 12.94 -9.37
C PRO A 408 -4.06 12.67 -10.86
N VAL A 409 -2.81 12.69 -11.32
CA VAL A 409 -2.47 12.53 -12.75
C VAL A 409 -2.76 11.09 -13.17
N LEU A 410 -4.02 10.78 -13.46
CA LEU A 410 -4.41 9.46 -13.95
C LEU A 410 -3.75 9.19 -15.31
N ARG A 411 -3.18 8.00 -15.50
CA ARG A 411 -2.66 7.57 -16.80
C ARG A 411 -3.84 7.25 -17.71
N ARG A 412 -4.23 8.21 -18.53
CA ARG A 412 -5.36 8.12 -19.46
C ARG A 412 -4.91 7.94 -20.90
N PHE A 413 -5.53 7.00 -21.61
CA PHE A 413 -5.32 6.76 -23.04
C PHE A 413 -6.66 6.76 -23.76
N THR A 414 -6.71 7.34 -24.96
CA THR A 414 -7.94 7.41 -25.78
C THR A 414 -7.87 6.55 -27.04
N SER A 415 -6.83 5.72 -27.15
CA SER A 415 -6.59 4.84 -28.30
C SER A 415 -5.85 3.59 -27.84
N PRO A 416 -6.15 2.42 -28.42
CA PRO A 416 -5.37 1.20 -28.20
C PRO A 416 -4.13 1.09 -29.11
N HIS A 417 -3.94 2.03 -30.05
CA HIS A 417 -3.02 1.90 -31.19
C HIS A 417 -1.61 2.51 -30.98
N ASP A 418 -1.05 2.38 -29.79
CA ASP A 418 0.34 2.80 -29.57
C ASP A 418 1.34 1.83 -30.20
N ALA A 419 2.47 2.36 -30.68
CA ALA A 419 3.56 1.58 -31.29
C ALA A 419 4.04 0.41 -30.41
N ILE A 420 4.09 0.68 -29.11
CA ILE A 420 4.40 -0.26 -28.05
C ILE A 420 3.18 -0.28 -27.13
N PRO A 421 2.58 -1.46 -26.84
CA PRO A 421 1.39 -1.54 -26.00
C PRO A 421 1.61 -0.87 -24.64
N ARG A 422 0.68 0.01 -24.22
CA ARG A 422 0.76 0.69 -22.91
C ARG A 422 0.28 -0.21 -21.80
N THR A 423 1.18 -0.58 -20.90
CA THR A 423 0.91 -1.54 -19.82
C THR A 423 0.62 -0.87 -18.48
N HIS A 424 -0.03 -1.64 -17.63
CA HIS A 424 -0.19 -1.38 -16.20
C HIS A 424 -0.19 -2.70 -15.43
N ILE A 425 0.45 -2.73 -14.27
CA ILE A 425 0.53 -3.92 -13.41
C ILE A 425 -0.22 -3.68 -12.10
N LEU A 426 -1.17 -4.54 -11.80
CA LEU A 426 -1.91 -4.62 -10.54
C LEU A 426 -1.40 -5.81 -9.74
N SER A 427 -1.25 -5.69 -8.43
CA SER A 427 -0.72 -6.79 -7.60
C SER A 427 -1.11 -6.63 -6.13
N ASN A 428 -1.38 -7.75 -5.47
CA ASN A 428 -1.51 -7.83 -4.00
C ASN A 428 -0.22 -8.32 -3.32
N GLY A 429 0.88 -8.48 -4.08
CA GLY A 429 2.17 -9.01 -3.64
C GLY A 429 2.37 -10.50 -3.95
N ARG A 430 1.29 -11.28 -4.16
CA ARG A 430 1.35 -12.72 -4.48
C ARG A 430 0.65 -13.07 -5.79
N TYR A 431 -0.35 -12.31 -6.19
CA TYR A 431 -1.07 -12.39 -7.45
C TYR A 431 -0.89 -11.08 -8.20
N ALA A 432 -0.57 -11.14 -9.49
CA ALA A 432 -0.39 -9.97 -10.33
C ALA A 432 -1.10 -10.11 -11.67
N VAL A 433 -1.62 -8.98 -12.14
CA VAL A 433 -2.26 -8.83 -13.45
C VAL A 433 -1.56 -7.70 -14.18
N MET A 434 -1.00 -8.02 -15.34
CA MET A 434 -0.55 -7.01 -16.28
C MET A 434 -1.61 -6.86 -17.37
N VAL A 435 -1.99 -5.62 -17.70
CA VAL A 435 -2.94 -5.33 -18.76
C VAL A 435 -2.41 -4.23 -19.69
N THR A 436 -2.66 -4.38 -21.00
CA THR A 436 -2.35 -3.38 -22.03
C THR A 436 -3.55 -2.47 -22.27
N ALA A 437 -3.32 -1.28 -22.86
CA ALA A 437 -4.41 -0.36 -23.19
C ALA A 437 -5.35 -0.94 -24.27
N ALA A 438 -4.96 -2.02 -24.94
CA ALA A 438 -5.83 -2.77 -25.84
C ALA A 438 -6.65 -3.86 -25.11
N GLY A 439 -6.36 -4.16 -23.84
CA GLY A 439 -7.06 -5.17 -23.03
C GLY A 439 -6.41 -6.56 -23.02
N SER A 440 -5.21 -6.69 -23.62
CA SER A 440 -4.38 -7.90 -23.56
C SER A 440 -3.54 -7.93 -22.28
N GLY A 441 -2.85 -9.03 -21.98
CA GLY A 441 -2.01 -9.11 -20.78
C GLY A 441 -1.82 -10.51 -20.23
N TYR A 442 -1.58 -10.59 -18.92
CA TYR A 442 -1.42 -11.86 -18.22
C TYR A 442 -1.90 -11.79 -16.77
N SER A 443 -2.17 -12.97 -16.21
CA SER A 443 -2.35 -13.18 -14.78
C SER A 443 -1.28 -14.16 -14.28
N ARG A 444 -0.63 -13.82 -13.16
CA ARG A 444 0.48 -14.56 -12.55
C ARG A 444 0.21 -14.73 -11.06
N TRP A 445 0.53 -15.90 -10.53
CA TRP A 445 0.50 -16.19 -9.10
C TRP A 445 1.88 -16.65 -8.67
N ARG A 446 2.57 -15.83 -7.87
CA ARG A 446 3.98 -16.00 -7.50
C ARG A 446 4.84 -16.17 -8.78
N ASP A 447 5.54 -17.28 -8.93
CA ASP A 447 6.35 -17.64 -10.11
C ASP A 447 5.56 -18.41 -11.19
N VAL A 448 4.28 -18.70 -10.95
CA VAL A 448 3.43 -19.52 -11.81
C VAL A 448 2.57 -18.65 -12.72
N ALA A 449 2.68 -18.84 -14.04
CA ALA A 449 1.77 -18.23 -14.99
C ALA A 449 0.39 -18.89 -14.88
N VAL A 450 -0.63 -18.11 -14.54
CA VAL A 450 -2.02 -18.59 -14.53
C VAL A 450 -2.54 -18.63 -15.96
N THR A 451 -2.31 -17.54 -16.70
CA THR A 451 -2.64 -17.42 -18.12
C THR A 451 -1.39 -17.29 -18.99
N ARG A 452 -1.41 -17.83 -20.20
CA ARG A 452 -0.28 -17.71 -21.15
C ARG A 452 -0.07 -16.27 -21.60
N TRP A 453 1.19 -15.85 -21.65
CA TRP A 453 1.58 -14.60 -22.26
C TRP A 453 2.99 -14.65 -22.83
N ARG A 454 3.15 -13.92 -23.94
CA ARG A 454 4.42 -13.72 -24.63
C ARG A 454 4.45 -12.27 -25.12
N GLU A 455 5.63 -11.68 -25.03
CA GLU A 455 5.91 -10.39 -25.62
C GLU A 455 5.63 -10.43 -27.13
N ASP A 456 4.64 -9.66 -27.58
CA ASP A 456 4.32 -9.48 -29.00
C ASP A 456 3.84 -8.04 -29.23
N VAL A 457 4.77 -7.17 -29.61
CA VAL A 457 4.49 -5.76 -29.94
C VAL A 457 3.62 -5.58 -31.18
N THR A 458 3.49 -6.61 -32.02
CA THR A 458 2.82 -6.50 -33.32
C THR A 458 1.34 -6.86 -33.22
N ARG A 459 1.02 -7.99 -32.58
CA ARG A 459 -0.35 -8.52 -32.53
C ARG A 459 -1.04 -8.25 -31.21
N ASP A 460 -0.27 -8.16 -30.12
CA ASP A 460 -0.75 -8.03 -28.74
C ASP A 460 -1.95 -8.96 -28.46
N SER A 461 -1.82 -10.26 -28.76
CA SER A 461 -2.96 -11.19 -28.79
C SER A 461 -3.02 -12.20 -27.64
N TRP A 462 -2.26 -12.00 -26.56
CA TRP A 462 -2.29 -12.86 -25.36
C TRP A 462 -2.99 -12.18 -24.19
N GLY A 463 -3.91 -12.88 -23.51
CA GLY A 463 -4.58 -12.35 -22.33
C GLY A 463 -5.91 -13.03 -21.99
N SER A 464 -6.57 -12.44 -20.98
CA SER A 464 -7.91 -12.82 -20.52
C SER A 464 -8.93 -11.86 -21.09
N TYR A 465 -9.81 -12.40 -21.93
CA TYR A 465 -10.71 -11.63 -22.77
C TYR A 465 -12.18 -11.86 -22.43
N LEU A 466 -12.99 -10.85 -22.72
CA LEU A 466 -14.44 -10.89 -22.63
C LEU A 466 -15.00 -10.45 -23.99
N PHE A 467 -15.55 -11.41 -24.73
CA PHE A 467 -16.26 -11.17 -25.97
C PHE A 467 -17.71 -10.79 -25.69
N LEU A 468 -18.25 -9.90 -26.51
CA LEU A 468 -19.63 -9.49 -26.49
C LEU A 468 -20.23 -9.75 -27.87
N ARG A 469 -21.42 -10.37 -27.89
CA ARG A 469 -22.19 -10.60 -29.11
C ARG A 469 -23.60 -10.05 -28.91
N ASP A 470 -24.02 -9.14 -29.77
CA ASP A 470 -25.42 -8.75 -29.85
C ASP A 470 -26.21 -9.85 -30.57
N MET A 471 -27.12 -10.50 -29.85
CA MET A 471 -27.89 -11.63 -30.36
C MET A 471 -28.88 -11.24 -31.46
N HIS A 472 -29.23 -9.95 -31.57
CA HIS A 472 -30.13 -9.46 -32.60
C HIS A 472 -29.41 -9.12 -33.90
N THR A 473 -28.25 -8.46 -33.81
CA THR A 473 -27.50 -8.00 -34.99
C THR A 473 -26.39 -8.98 -35.43
N GLY A 474 -25.96 -9.87 -34.53
CA GLY A 474 -24.80 -10.73 -34.74
C GLY A 474 -23.46 -10.00 -34.67
N ALA A 475 -23.44 -8.70 -34.32
CA ALA A 475 -22.22 -7.93 -34.16
C ALA A 475 -21.40 -8.46 -32.97
N VAL A 476 -20.09 -8.55 -33.14
CA VAL A 476 -19.15 -9.05 -32.15
C VAL A 476 -18.06 -8.02 -31.88
N TRP A 477 -17.83 -7.75 -30.60
CA TRP A 477 -16.72 -6.93 -30.13
C TRP A 477 -16.16 -7.52 -28.83
N SER A 478 -15.19 -6.84 -28.23
CA SER A 478 -14.55 -7.23 -26.97
C SER A 478 -14.68 -6.11 -25.97
N ALA A 479 -14.60 -6.41 -24.67
CA ALA A 479 -14.73 -5.40 -23.62
C ALA A 479 -13.59 -4.34 -23.68
N GLY A 480 -12.36 -4.78 -24.00
CA GLY A 480 -11.26 -3.94 -24.49
C GLY A 480 -11.21 -3.93 -26.03
N HIS A 481 -10.14 -3.44 -26.65
CA HIS A 481 -9.96 -3.53 -28.11
C HIS A 481 -9.66 -4.97 -28.57
N GLN A 482 -8.75 -5.64 -27.89
CA GLN A 482 -8.40 -7.04 -28.11
C GLN A 482 -9.42 -7.96 -27.43
N PRO A 483 -9.64 -9.17 -27.96
CA PRO A 483 -8.92 -9.76 -29.10
C PRO A 483 -9.65 -9.56 -30.43
N SER A 484 -10.91 -9.11 -30.46
CA SER A 484 -11.65 -8.91 -31.73
C SER A 484 -10.96 -7.89 -32.64
N GLY A 485 -10.41 -6.82 -32.05
CA GLY A 485 -9.90 -5.66 -32.75
C GLY A 485 -10.96 -4.88 -33.53
N THR A 486 -12.23 -5.01 -33.13
CA THR A 486 -13.30 -4.18 -33.64
C THR A 486 -13.09 -2.74 -33.15
N GLU A 487 -12.96 -1.80 -34.10
CA GLU A 487 -12.86 -0.37 -33.79
C GLU A 487 -14.14 0.13 -33.10
N ALA A 488 -13.96 0.87 -32.01
CA ALA A 488 -15.06 1.47 -31.24
C ALA A 488 -15.34 2.90 -31.72
N ASP A 489 -16.57 3.39 -31.53
CA ASP A 489 -16.94 4.78 -31.79
C ASP A 489 -16.24 5.74 -30.82
N ARG A 490 -16.02 5.29 -29.58
CA ARG A 490 -15.24 5.97 -28.54
C ARG A 490 -14.49 4.92 -27.73
N TYR A 491 -13.26 5.23 -27.34
CA TYR A 491 -12.42 4.36 -26.52
C TYR A 491 -11.64 5.20 -25.50
N GLU A 492 -11.59 4.73 -24.26
CA GLU A 492 -10.89 5.38 -23.16
C GLU A 492 -10.39 4.31 -22.18
N VAL A 493 -9.17 4.49 -21.69
CA VAL A 493 -8.54 3.64 -20.69
C VAL A 493 -7.96 4.52 -19.61
N VAL A 494 -8.20 4.17 -18.36
CA VAL A 494 -7.69 4.85 -17.18
C VAL A 494 -6.98 3.83 -16.29
N TYR A 495 -5.73 4.10 -15.96
CA TYR A 495 -4.99 3.31 -14.99
C TYR A 495 -4.80 4.08 -13.67
N SER A 496 -5.06 3.37 -12.60
CA SER A 496 -4.86 3.76 -11.20
C SER A 496 -4.06 2.66 -10.50
N GLU A 497 -3.39 2.97 -9.38
CA GLU A 497 -2.58 1.95 -8.70
C GLU A 497 -3.35 0.72 -8.21
N ASP A 498 -4.66 0.86 -7.99
CA ASP A 498 -5.55 -0.17 -7.48
C ASP A 498 -6.41 -0.86 -8.55
N HIS A 499 -6.62 -0.24 -9.72
CA HIS A 499 -7.47 -0.80 -10.77
C HIS A 499 -7.13 -0.30 -12.18
N ALA A 500 -7.66 -1.01 -13.18
CA ALA A 500 -7.67 -0.58 -14.58
C ALA A 500 -9.11 -0.49 -15.09
N GLU A 501 -9.46 0.63 -15.72
CA GLU A 501 -10.77 0.89 -16.28
C GLU A 501 -10.71 1.09 -17.80
N PHE A 502 -11.59 0.40 -18.52
CA PHE A 502 -11.79 0.57 -19.95
C PHE A 502 -13.22 1.02 -20.19
N SER A 503 -13.41 2.00 -21.07
CA SER A 503 -14.71 2.48 -21.49
C SER A 503 -14.73 2.57 -23.02
N ARG A 504 -15.65 1.84 -23.64
CA ARG A 504 -15.85 1.88 -25.08
C ARG A 504 -17.31 1.98 -25.47
N ARG A 505 -17.58 2.51 -26.66
CA ARG A 505 -18.91 2.62 -27.23
C ARG A 505 -18.96 1.95 -28.60
N ASP A 506 -19.96 1.10 -28.78
CA ASP A 506 -20.23 0.37 -30.02
C ASP A 506 -21.70 0.60 -30.40
N GLY A 507 -21.95 1.58 -31.26
CA GLY A 507 -23.28 2.02 -31.66
C GLY A 507 -24.09 2.56 -30.46
N SER A 508 -25.10 1.80 -30.04
CA SER A 508 -25.99 2.14 -28.92
C SER A 508 -25.58 1.51 -27.59
N ILE A 509 -24.53 0.69 -27.55
CA ILE A 509 -24.09 0.02 -26.32
C ILE A 509 -22.80 0.66 -25.82
N VAL A 510 -22.79 1.06 -24.56
CA VAL A 510 -21.57 1.46 -23.84
C VAL A 510 -21.12 0.27 -23.00
N THR A 511 -19.86 -0.11 -23.15
CA THR A 511 -19.21 -1.19 -22.41
C THR A 511 -18.14 -0.58 -21.51
N GLY A 512 -18.29 -0.75 -20.20
CA GLY A 512 -17.26 -0.48 -19.20
C GLY A 512 -16.64 -1.79 -18.72
N LEU A 513 -15.33 -1.84 -18.51
CA LEU A 513 -14.63 -2.96 -17.91
C LEU A 513 -13.72 -2.45 -16.79
N ASN A 514 -13.93 -2.92 -15.57
CA ASN A 514 -13.10 -2.61 -14.42
C ASN A 514 -12.37 -3.88 -13.94
N ILE A 515 -11.06 -3.80 -13.82
CA ILE A 515 -10.17 -4.91 -13.43
C ILE A 515 -9.48 -4.56 -12.12
N VAL A 516 -9.63 -5.44 -11.13
CA VAL A 516 -9.06 -5.30 -9.77
C VAL A 516 -8.40 -6.60 -9.36
N VAL A 517 -7.31 -6.50 -8.59
CA VAL A 517 -6.71 -7.63 -7.86
C VAL A 517 -7.09 -7.51 -6.39
N SER A 518 -7.60 -8.59 -5.80
CA SER A 518 -8.02 -8.59 -4.41
C SER A 518 -6.85 -8.43 -3.45
N ALA A 519 -6.97 -7.52 -2.50
CA ALA A 519 -5.99 -7.37 -1.41
C ALA A 519 -5.97 -8.55 -0.42
N GLU A 520 -7.09 -9.27 -0.30
CA GLU A 520 -7.27 -10.30 0.73
C GLU A 520 -6.92 -11.72 0.23
N HIS A 521 -7.14 -12.00 -1.05
CA HIS A 521 -7.00 -13.34 -1.62
C HIS A 521 -6.34 -13.26 -2.99
N ASP A 522 -5.79 -14.37 -3.46
CA ASP A 522 -5.05 -14.45 -4.72
C ASP A 522 -6.03 -14.60 -5.89
N ALA A 523 -6.68 -13.48 -6.20
CA ALA A 523 -7.82 -13.38 -7.08
C ALA A 523 -7.80 -12.11 -7.94
N GLU A 524 -8.14 -12.25 -9.21
CA GLU A 524 -8.52 -11.12 -10.07
C GLU A 524 -10.03 -11.10 -10.31
N ILE A 525 -10.58 -9.88 -10.44
CA ILE A 525 -11.98 -9.65 -10.74
C ILE A 525 -12.09 -8.72 -11.93
N ARG A 526 -12.95 -9.07 -12.90
CA ARG A 526 -13.24 -8.32 -14.12
C ARG A 526 -14.74 -8.04 -14.17
N ARG A 527 -15.17 -6.83 -13.83
CA ARG A 527 -16.58 -6.41 -13.91
C ARG A 527 -16.85 -5.69 -15.22
N VAL A 528 -17.81 -6.21 -15.98
CA VAL A 528 -18.32 -5.59 -17.21
C VAL A 528 -19.64 -4.89 -16.90
N SER A 529 -19.73 -3.62 -17.28
CA SER A 529 -20.93 -2.80 -17.19
C SER A 529 -21.44 -2.52 -18.59
N LEU A 530 -22.68 -2.92 -18.90
CA LEU A 530 -23.30 -2.71 -20.20
C LEU A 530 -24.47 -1.76 -20.08
N THR A 531 -24.41 -0.63 -20.79
CA THR A 531 -25.50 0.36 -20.81
C THR A 531 -26.08 0.49 -22.21
N ASN A 532 -27.41 0.31 -22.32
CA ASN A 532 -28.12 0.44 -23.59
C ASN A 532 -28.66 1.87 -23.76
N LEU A 533 -28.00 2.67 -24.59
CA LEU A 533 -28.42 4.03 -24.95
C LEU A 533 -29.47 4.06 -26.08
N GLY A 534 -29.88 2.90 -26.59
CA GLY A 534 -30.86 2.76 -27.66
C GLY A 534 -32.30 2.71 -27.15
N SER A 535 -33.26 2.79 -28.08
CA SER A 535 -34.70 2.74 -27.80
C SER A 535 -35.30 1.34 -27.83
N ARG A 536 -34.51 0.31 -28.16
CA ARG A 536 -34.95 -1.10 -28.22
C ARG A 536 -34.21 -1.93 -27.20
N ALA A 537 -34.89 -2.93 -26.63
CA ALA A 537 -34.23 -3.92 -25.78
C ALA A 537 -33.19 -4.71 -26.59
N ARG A 538 -32.08 -5.06 -25.94
CA ARG A 538 -30.98 -5.85 -26.51
C ARG A 538 -30.70 -7.05 -25.62
N GLU A 539 -30.24 -8.14 -26.23
CA GLU A 539 -29.73 -9.30 -25.52
C GLU A 539 -28.27 -9.46 -25.93
N ILE A 540 -27.37 -9.33 -24.95
CA ILE A 540 -25.93 -9.40 -25.16
C ILE A 540 -25.42 -10.70 -24.52
N GLU A 541 -24.74 -11.50 -25.31
CA GLU A 541 -24.03 -12.68 -24.85
C GLU A 541 -22.59 -12.30 -24.51
N LEU A 542 -22.17 -12.57 -23.27
CA LEU A 542 -20.79 -12.38 -22.83
C LEU A 542 -20.10 -13.73 -22.78
N THR A 543 -18.92 -13.84 -23.38
CA THR A 543 -18.13 -15.07 -23.39
C THR A 543 -16.70 -14.77 -22.96
N SER A 544 -16.25 -15.33 -21.83
CA SER A 544 -14.86 -15.22 -21.39
C SER A 544 -13.93 -16.14 -22.17
N TYR A 545 -12.65 -15.80 -22.20
CA TYR A 545 -11.60 -16.62 -22.79
C TYR A 545 -10.27 -16.33 -22.10
N ALA A 546 -9.63 -17.37 -21.54
CA ALA A 546 -8.27 -17.30 -21.04
C ALA A 546 -7.53 -18.61 -21.35
N GLU A 547 -6.32 -18.52 -21.87
CA GLU A 547 -5.46 -19.67 -22.13
C GLU A 547 -4.70 -20.07 -20.86
N ILE A 548 -4.99 -21.26 -20.31
CA ILE A 548 -4.52 -21.67 -18.98
C ILE A 548 -3.18 -22.38 -19.07
N ALA A 549 -2.19 -21.94 -18.28
CA ALA A 549 -0.85 -22.51 -18.24
C ALA A 549 -0.58 -23.31 -16.95
N LEU A 550 -0.83 -22.68 -15.78
CA LEU A 550 -0.52 -23.21 -14.45
C LEU A 550 0.91 -23.79 -14.36
N ALA A 551 1.89 -23.08 -14.92
CA ALA A 551 3.29 -23.48 -14.90
C ALA A 551 4.20 -22.24 -14.89
N PRO A 552 5.47 -22.35 -14.48
CA PRO A 552 6.43 -21.27 -14.68
C PRO A 552 6.49 -20.86 -16.16
N GLN A 553 6.49 -19.56 -16.43
CA GLN A 553 6.33 -19.03 -17.79
C GLN A 553 7.40 -19.54 -18.76
N ALA A 554 8.66 -19.62 -18.32
CA ALA A 554 9.76 -20.13 -19.13
C ALA A 554 9.54 -21.59 -19.56
N ALA A 555 8.97 -22.42 -18.65
CA ALA A 555 8.69 -23.83 -18.92
C ALA A 555 7.51 -24.02 -19.89
N ASP A 556 6.49 -23.16 -19.83
CA ASP A 556 5.41 -23.11 -20.83
C ASP A 556 5.91 -22.61 -22.18
N ALA A 557 6.72 -21.54 -22.21
CA ALA A 557 7.27 -21.00 -23.44
C ALA A 557 8.13 -22.01 -24.22
N ALA A 558 8.96 -22.79 -23.51
CA ALA A 558 9.83 -23.79 -24.10
C ALA A 558 9.06 -25.00 -24.66
N HIS A 559 8.09 -25.54 -23.92
CA HIS A 559 7.38 -26.77 -24.29
C HIS A 559 5.86 -26.73 -23.99
N PRO A 560 5.07 -25.90 -24.70
CA PRO A 560 3.64 -25.68 -24.37
C PRO A 560 2.81 -26.96 -24.45
N ALA A 561 2.95 -27.72 -25.55
CA ALA A 561 2.18 -28.95 -25.76
C ALA A 561 2.44 -30.00 -24.67
N PHE A 562 3.67 -30.03 -24.14
CA PHE A 562 4.00 -30.91 -23.01
C PHE A 562 3.40 -30.41 -21.71
N GLN A 563 3.40 -29.09 -21.44
CA GLN A 563 2.76 -28.54 -20.24
C GLN A 563 1.26 -28.83 -20.22
N ASN A 564 0.59 -28.76 -21.37
CA ASN A 564 -0.86 -28.98 -21.47
C ASN A 564 -1.31 -30.37 -20.99
N LEU A 565 -0.47 -31.41 -21.17
CA LEU A 565 -0.78 -32.78 -20.77
C LEU A 565 -1.01 -32.93 -19.25
N PHE A 566 -0.53 -31.97 -18.45
CA PHE A 566 -0.65 -31.99 -17.00
C PHE A 566 -1.84 -31.18 -16.47
N VAL A 567 -2.53 -30.41 -17.32
CA VAL A 567 -3.67 -29.60 -16.89
C VAL A 567 -4.95 -30.42 -17.04
N GLN A 568 -5.73 -30.50 -15.97
CA GLN A 568 -7.03 -31.15 -15.96
C GLN A 568 -8.09 -30.12 -15.60
N THR A 569 -9.23 -30.18 -16.29
CA THR A 569 -10.35 -29.28 -16.06
C THR A 569 -11.54 -30.01 -15.47
N GLU A 570 -12.32 -29.31 -14.65
CA GLU A 570 -13.54 -29.80 -14.02
C GLU A 570 -14.58 -28.67 -14.04
N PHE A 571 -15.87 -29.01 -14.09
CA PHE A 571 -16.95 -28.04 -13.91
C PHE A 571 -17.75 -28.41 -12.66
N VAL A 572 -17.99 -27.43 -11.80
CA VAL A 572 -18.68 -27.59 -10.51
C VAL A 572 -20.05 -26.91 -10.62
N PRO A 573 -21.14 -27.69 -10.81
CA PRO A 573 -22.45 -27.14 -11.13
C PRO A 573 -23.05 -26.25 -10.04
N ASP A 574 -22.85 -26.59 -8.76
CA ASP A 574 -23.48 -25.91 -7.62
C ASP A 574 -23.08 -24.43 -7.53
N ILE A 575 -21.84 -24.13 -7.93
CA ILE A 575 -21.29 -22.77 -7.93
C ILE A 575 -21.03 -22.20 -9.33
N GLY A 576 -21.31 -22.97 -10.39
CA GLY A 576 -21.08 -22.57 -11.77
C GLY A 576 -19.61 -22.29 -12.11
N ALA A 577 -18.68 -22.99 -11.44
CA ALA A 577 -17.24 -22.74 -11.56
C ALA A 577 -16.55 -23.71 -12.52
N LEU A 578 -15.65 -23.20 -13.36
CA LEU A 578 -14.64 -24.01 -14.04
C LEU A 578 -13.39 -24.10 -13.16
N LEU A 579 -12.92 -25.31 -12.88
CA LEU A 579 -11.65 -25.56 -12.22
C LEU A 579 -10.62 -26.02 -13.23
N ALA A 580 -9.37 -25.65 -12.99
CA ALA A 580 -8.20 -26.23 -13.62
C ALA A 580 -7.18 -26.57 -12.52
N THR A 581 -6.60 -27.75 -12.61
CA THR A 581 -5.49 -28.15 -11.74
C THR A 581 -4.35 -28.72 -12.56
N ARG A 582 -3.14 -28.54 -12.05
CA ARG A 582 -1.96 -29.22 -12.57
C ARG A 582 -1.74 -30.52 -11.82
N ARG A 583 -1.69 -31.63 -12.56
CA ARG A 583 -1.34 -32.94 -12.00
C ARG A 583 0.12 -32.93 -11.52
N PRO A 584 0.38 -33.25 -10.24
CA PRO A 584 1.74 -33.37 -9.71
C PRO A 584 2.56 -34.41 -10.47
N ARG A 585 3.85 -34.12 -10.68
CA ARG A 585 4.82 -35.03 -11.32
C ARG A 585 5.56 -35.89 -10.31
N SER A 586 5.63 -35.44 -9.05
CA SER A 586 6.20 -36.18 -7.93
C SER A 586 5.25 -36.14 -6.72
N ARG A 587 5.55 -36.92 -5.67
CA ARG A 587 4.77 -36.91 -4.43
C ARG A 587 4.94 -35.63 -3.61
N ASP A 588 6.03 -34.90 -3.84
CA ASP A 588 6.40 -33.70 -3.08
C ASP A 588 5.98 -32.39 -3.78
N GLU A 589 5.55 -32.46 -5.05
CA GLU A 589 5.03 -31.31 -5.80
C GLU A 589 3.62 -30.98 -5.32
N GLN A 590 3.45 -29.78 -4.76
CA GLN A 590 2.14 -29.30 -4.32
C GLN A 590 1.24 -29.02 -5.52
N PRO A 591 -0.02 -29.48 -5.52
CA PRO A 591 -0.95 -29.19 -6.58
C PRO A 591 -1.31 -27.69 -6.58
N ILE A 592 -1.60 -27.16 -7.77
CA ILE A 592 -2.09 -25.79 -7.93
C ILE A 592 -3.50 -25.88 -8.49
N TRP A 593 -4.41 -25.10 -7.91
CA TRP A 593 -5.80 -25.04 -8.32
C TRP A 593 -6.16 -23.62 -8.73
N ALA A 594 -6.78 -23.48 -9.91
CA ALA A 594 -7.40 -22.25 -10.36
C ALA A 594 -8.89 -22.49 -10.58
N ALA A 595 -9.71 -21.48 -10.26
CA ALA A 595 -11.13 -21.48 -10.60
C ALA A 595 -11.49 -20.21 -11.36
N HIS A 596 -12.46 -20.33 -12.27
CA HIS A 596 -13.07 -19.23 -12.98
C HIS A 596 -14.59 -19.28 -12.79
N VAL A 597 -15.16 -18.18 -12.32
CA VAL A 597 -16.60 -18.04 -12.04
C VAL A 597 -17.16 -16.81 -12.73
N ALA A 598 -18.45 -16.86 -13.05
CA ALA A 598 -19.19 -15.74 -13.62
C ALA A 598 -20.48 -15.49 -12.84
N ALA A 599 -20.82 -14.22 -12.66
CA ALA A 599 -22.05 -13.77 -12.04
C ALA A 599 -22.68 -12.64 -12.87
N VAL A 600 -24.01 -12.56 -12.89
CA VAL A 600 -24.76 -11.50 -13.58
C VAL A 600 -25.69 -10.85 -12.57
N GLU A 601 -25.57 -9.53 -12.44
CA GLU A 601 -26.48 -8.69 -11.65
C GLU A 601 -27.76 -8.49 -12.46
N ASP A 602 -28.86 -9.05 -11.95
CA ASP A 602 -30.22 -9.03 -12.50
C ASP A 602 -30.50 -9.83 -13.80
N GLN A 603 -31.52 -10.70 -13.71
CA GLN A 603 -32.12 -11.53 -14.77
C GLN A 603 -31.19 -12.55 -15.44
N THR A 604 -31.06 -13.73 -14.81
CA THR A 604 -30.55 -14.95 -15.47
C THR A 604 -31.53 -15.44 -16.54
N GLY A 605 -31.22 -15.12 -17.79
CA GLY A 605 -31.80 -15.80 -18.96
C GLY A 605 -30.88 -16.90 -19.46
N GLY A 606 -30.85 -18.07 -18.80
CA GLY A 606 -30.22 -19.28 -19.35
C GLY A 606 -29.17 -19.98 -18.46
N VAL A 607 -28.86 -21.22 -18.83
CA VAL A 607 -27.82 -22.06 -18.22
C VAL A 607 -26.44 -21.55 -18.65
N ILE A 608 -25.50 -21.40 -17.70
CA ILE A 608 -24.10 -21.06 -18.01
C ILE A 608 -23.53 -22.13 -18.95
N GLN A 609 -23.01 -21.70 -20.09
CA GLN A 609 -22.28 -22.58 -21.00
C GLN A 609 -20.78 -22.45 -20.75
N TYR A 610 -20.03 -23.51 -21.01
CA TYR A 610 -18.59 -23.51 -20.81
C TYR A 610 -17.82 -24.28 -21.88
N GLU A 611 -16.59 -23.85 -22.12
CA GLU A 611 -15.63 -24.51 -23.01
C GLU A 611 -14.26 -24.56 -22.34
N THR A 612 -13.62 -25.72 -22.41
CA THR A 612 -12.27 -25.92 -21.86
C THR A 612 -11.26 -26.33 -22.91
N ASP A 613 -11.68 -26.62 -24.14
CA ASP A 613 -10.80 -26.98 -25.26
C ASP A 613 -10.67 -25.81 -26.25
N ARG A 614 -9.45 -25.26 -26.34
CA ARG A 614 -9.11 -24.16 -27.24
C ARG A 614 -9.42 -24.45 -28.70
N ALA A 615 -9.20 -25.69 -29.16
CA ALA A 615 -9.44 -26.05 -30.56
C ALA A 615 -10.93 -26.01 -30.91
N ARG A 616 -11.81 -26.36 -29.96
CA ARG A 616 -13.27 -26.25 -30.11
C ARG A 616 -13.74 -24.81 -30.05
N PHE A 617 -13.17 -24.01 -29.15
CA PHE A 617 -13.50 -22.60 -29.01
C PHE A 617 -13.11 -21.78 -30.26
N LEU A 618 -11.86 -21.89 -30.68
CA LEU A 618 -11.34 -21.14 -31.83
C LEU A 618 -11.87 -21.70 -33.16
N GLY A 619 -11.86 -23.03 -33.30
CA GLY A 619 -12.10 -23.71 -34.57
C GLY A 619 -10.84 -23.79 -35.44
N ARG A 620 -10.76 -24.86 -36.25
CA ARG A 620 -9.61 -25.12 -37.12
C ARG A 620 -9.38 -23.97 -38.12
N GLY A 621 -8.13 -23.52 -38.24
CA GLY A 621 -7.72 -22.45 -39.16
C GLY A 621 -8.15 -21.04 -38.73
N ARG A 622 -8.76 -20.89 -37.54
CA ARG A 622 -9.17 -19.61 -36.98
C ARG A 622 -8.22 -19.18 -35.85
N SER A 623 -8.40 -17.96 -35.37
CA SER A 623 -7.60 -17.38 -34.27
C SER A 623 -8.51 -16.78 -33.22
N VAL A 624 -7.94 -16.34 -32.09
CA VAL A 624 -8.67 -15.65 -31.01
C VAL A 624 -9.36 -14.36 -31.47
N ARG A 625 -8.98 -13.78 -32.62
CA ARG A 625 -9.69 -12.62 -33.19
C ARG A 625 -11.02 -12.99 -33.85
N SER A 626 -11.17 -14.24 -34.28
CA SER A 626 -12.35 -14.73 -35.03
C SER A 626 -12.79 -16.13 -34.59
N PRO A 627 -12.96 -16.39 -33.27
CA PRO A 627 -13.26 -17.73 -32.77
C PRO A 627 -14.64 -18.21 -33.24
N VAL A 628 -14.74 -19.46 -33.67
CA VAL A 628 -15.98 -20.04 -34.18
C VAL A 628 -17.11 -20.04 -33.16
N SER A 629 -16.80 -20.26 -31.89
CA SER A 629 -17.78 -20.27 -30.81
C SER A 629 -18.51 -18.93 -30.67
N VAL A 630 -17.83 -17.80 -30.90
CA VAL A 630 -18.39 -16.45 -30.75
C VAL A 630 -18.93 -15.90 -32.07
N ILE A 631 -18.18 -16.04 -33.17
CA ILE A 631 -18.57 -15.47 -34.48
C ILE A 631 -19.78 -16.17 -35.07
N ASP A 632 -19.86 -17.49 -34.94
CA ASP A 632 -20.99 -18.26 -35.46
C ASP A 632 -22.12 -18.38 -34.40
N GLY A 633 -21.89 -17.96 -33.15
CA GLY A 633 -22.85 -18.06 -32.05
C GLY A 633 -23.21 -19.51 -31.68
N ARG A 634 -22.32 -20.47 -31.92
CA ARG A 634 -22.56 -21.89 -31.62
C ARG A 634 -22.57 -22.13 -30.11
N PRO A 635 -23.42 -23.04 -29.60
CA PRO A 635 -23.34 -23.48 -28.21
C PRO A 635 -21.93 -23.97 -27.86
N LEU A 636 -21.45 -23.64 -26.66
CA LEU A 636 -20.22 -24.25 -26.15
C LEU A 636 -20.44 -25.74 -25.86
N SER A 637 -19.39 -26.54 -25.94
CA SER A 637 -19.54 -28.00 -25.90
C SER A 637 -19.85 -28.55 -24.50
N ASN A 638 -19.65 -27.76 -23.44
CA ASN A 638 -19.86 -28.14 -22.05
C ASN A 638 -19.08 -29.41 -21.65
N THR A 639 -17.89 -29.61 -22.23
CA THR A 639 -17.00 -30.71 -21.87
C THR A 639 -15.89 -30.26 -20.93
N VAL A 640 -15.43 -31.16 -20.07
CA VAL A 640 -14.29 -30.99 -19.15
C VAL A 640 -13.44 -32.26 -19.13
N GLY A 641 -12.30 -32.21 -18.45
CA GLY A 641 -11.40 -33.34 -18.24
C GLY A 641 -9.96 -33.04 -18.67
N ALA A 642 -9.25 -34.09 -19.11
CA ALA A 642 -7.91 -33.95 -19.70
C ALA A 642 -8.04 -33.46 -21.16
N VAL A 643 -7.95 -32.15 -21.34
CA VAL A 643 -8.03 -31.48 -22.64
C VAL A 643 -6.64 -31.21 -23.20
N LEU A 644 -6.48 -31.26 -24.52
CA LEU A 644 -5.16 -31.11 -25.18
C LEU A 644 -4.62 -29.67 -25.13
N ASP A 645 -5.52 -28.69 -25.09
CA ASP A 645 -5.16 -27.27 -25.07
C ASP A 645 -6.16 -26.51 -24.17
N PRO A 646 -5.88 -26.42 -22.85
CA PRO A 646 -6.83 -25.97 -21.84
C PRO A 646 -7.08 -24.46 -21.92
N ILE A 647 -8.36 -24.09 -21.85
CA ILE A 647 -8.83 -22.72 -21.66
C ILE A 647 -9.85 -22.65 -20.52
N PHE A 648 -10.06 -21.45 -20.01
CA PHE A 648 -11.29 -21.10 -19.32
C PHE A 648 -12.17 -20.25 -20.23
N SER A 649 -13.40 -20.70 -20.42
CA SER A 649 -14.44 -19.93 -21.10
C SER A 649 -15.79 -20.21 -20.45
N LEU A 650 -16.40 -19.16 -19.90
CA LEU A 650 -17.77 -19.14 -19.41
C LEU A 650 -18.59 -18.21 -20.28
N ARG A 651 -19.84 -18.59 -20.52
CA ARG A 651 -20.78 -17.78 -21.28
C ARG A 651 -22.07 -17.57 -20.52
N CYS A 652 -22.46 -16.30 -20.42
CA CYS A 652 -23.71 -15.85 -19.84
C CYS A 652 -24.41 -14.86 -20.78
N ARG A 653 -25.68 -14.55 -20.50
CA ARG A 653 -26.49 -13.62 -21.27
C ARG A 653 -27.09 -12.57 -20.37
N VAL A 654 -27.18 -11.35 -20.90
CA VAL A 654 -27.71 -10.19 -20.21
C VAL A 654 -28.75 -9.54 -21.10
N ARG A 655 -29.93 -9.28 -20.54
CA ARG A 655 -31.01 -8.56 -21.22
C ARG A 655 -31.00 -7.10 -20.79
N LEU A 656 -30.83 -6.20 -21.76
CA LEU A 656 -30.75 -4.76 -21.54
C LEU A 656 -32.00 -4.07 -22.07
N ALA A 657 -32.86 -3.58 -21.18
CA ALA A 657 -33.94 -2.68 -21.57
C ALA A 657 -33.38 -1.33 -22.09
N PRO A 658 -34.17 -0.56 -22.86
CA PRO A 658 -33.78 0.81 -23.25
C PRO A 658 -33.41 1.66 -22.03
N GLY A 659 -32.25 2.30 -22.04
CA GLY A 659 -31.73 3.14 -20.96
C GLY A 659 -31.21 2.39 -19.73
N ALA A 660 -31.30 1.05 -19.70
CA ALA A 660 -30.87 0.26 -18.55
C ALA A 660 -29.37 -0.08 -18.61
N THR A 661 -28.80 -0.29 -17.42
CA THR A 661 -27.45 -0.81 -17.22
C THR A 661 -27.54 -2.16 -16.54
N ALA A 662 -26.71 -3.11 -16.95
CA ALA A 662 -26.53 -4.38 -16.24
C ALA A 662 -25.05 -4.71 -16.10
N HIS A 663 -24.73 -5.53 -15.10
CA HIS A 663 -23.36 -5.87 -14.76
C HIS A 663 -23.14 -7.39 -14.81
N ALA A 664 -21.96 -7.79 -15.29
CA ALA A 664 -21.50 -9.16 -15.21
C ALA A 664 -20.08 -9.17 -14.63
N ILE A 665 -19.81 -10.08 -13.70
CA ILE A 665 -18.53 -10.21 -13.02
C ILE A 665 -17.92 -11.54 -13.43
N PHE A 666 -16.65 -11.52 -13.82
CA PHE A 666 -15.84 -12.69 -14.08
C PHE A 666 -14.64 -12.67 -13.14
N SER A 667 -14.47 -13.71 -12.33
CA SER A 667 -13.38 -13.79 -11.37
C SER A 667 -12.53 -15.02 -11.63
N THR A 668 -11.22 -14.84 -11.50
CA THR A 668 -10.24 -15.93 -11.56
C THR A 668 -9.51 -15.98 -10.22
N VAL A 669 -9.60 -17.10 -9.52
CA VAL A 669 -9.01 -17.31 -8.19
C VAL A 669 -8.01 -18.45 -8.26
N VAL A 670 -6.94 -18.39 -7.47
CA VAL A 670 -5.92 -19.44 -7.38
C VAL A 670 -5.66 -19.80 -5.92
N ALA A 671 -5.46 -21.08 -5.64
CA ALA A 671 -5.15 -21.61 -4.32
C ALA A 671 -4.31 -22.88 -4.38
N GLU A 672 -3.77 -23.28 -3.24
CA GLU A 672 -2.93 -24.49 -3.08
C GLU A 672 -3.77 -25.76 -2.95
N SER A 673 -5.07 -25.64 -2.62
CA SER A 673 -5.97 -26.80 -2.47
C SER A 673 -7.30 -26.62 -3.20
N ARG A 674 -7.93 -27.76 -3.54
CA ARG A 674 -9.25 -27.80 -4.17
C ARG A 674 -10.32 -27.20 -3.26
N GLU A 675 -10.25 -27.45 -1.96
CA GLU A 675 -11.23 -26.93 -0.99
C GLU A 675 -11.15 -25.41 -0.91
N GLN A 676 -9.94 -24.86 -0.76
CA GLN A 676 -9.72 -23.41 -0.71
C GLN A 676 -10.16 -22.72 -2.01
N VAL A 677 -9.86 -23.29 -3.18
CA VAL A 677 -10.26 -22.66 -4.45
C VAL A 677 -11.77 -22.66 -4.62
N LEU A 678 -12.49 -23.65 -4.08
CA LEU A 678 -13.95 -23.73 -4.12
C LEU A 678 -14.59 -22.69 -3.20
N ASP A 679 -14.10 -22.55 -1.98
CA ASP A 679 -14.57 -21.53 -1.03
C ASP A 679 -14.36 -20.12 -1.58
N LEU A 680 -13.20 -19.88 -2.21
CA LEU A 680 -12.92 -18.63 -2.90
C LEU A 680 -13.84 -18.46 -4.12
N ALA A 681 -14.04 -19.49 -4.94
CA ALA A 681 -14.93 -19.40 -6.10
C ALA A 681 -16.38 -19.04 -5.69
N ASP A 682 -16.89 -19.61 -4.59
CA ASP A 682 -18.23 -19.30 -4.08
C ASP A 682 -18.32 -17.88 -3.48
N LYS A 683 -17.25 -17.41 -2.83
CA LYS A 683 -17.17 -16.02 -2.36
C LYS A 683 -17.11 -15.00 -3.52
N TYR A 684 -16.32 -15.29 -4.55
CA TYR A 684 -16.01 -14.35 -5.62
C TYR A 684 -17.04 -14.32 -6.76
N ARG A 685 -18.05 -15.20 -6.75
CA ARG A 685 -19.25 -15.07 -7.59
C ARG A 685 -20.29 -14.11 -7.00
N GLU A 686 -20.15 -13.66 -5.76
CA GLU A 686 -21.07 -12.68 -5.17
C GLU A 686 -20.73 -11.25 -5.59
N SER A 687 -21.73 -10.49 -6.02
CA SER A 687 -21.56 -9.09 -6.42
C SER A 687 -20.97 -8.19 -5.34
N ALA A 688 -21.35 -8.41 -4.07
CA ALA A 688 -20.84 -7.63 -2.94
C ALA A 688 -19.32 -7.76 -2.76
N THR A 689 -18.73 -8.89 -3.19
CA THR A 689 -17.28 -9.13 -3.10
C THR A 689 -16.50 -8.19 -4.00
N PHE A 690 -17.05 -7.76 -5.16
CA PHE A 690 -16.39 -6.80 -6.03
C PHE A 690 -16.21 -5.44 -5.34
N GLU A 691 -17.28 -4.87 -4.79
CA GLU A 691 -17.23 -3.56 -4.11
C GLU A 691 -16.25 -3.56 -2.92
N ARG A 692 -16.22 -4.66 -2.16
CA ARG A 692 -15.24 -4.86 -1.10
C ARG A 692 -13.82 -4.92 -1.65
N ALA A 693 -13.59 -5.71 -2.69
CA ALA A 693 -12.26 -5.88 -3.28
C ALA A 693 -11.72 -4.56 -3.84
N THR A 694 -12.55 -3.75 -4.50
CA THR A 694 -12.16 -2.42 -4.98
C THR A 694 -11.75 -1.49 -3.84
N THR A 695 -12.55 -1.43 -2.77
CA THR A 695 -12.26 -0.57 -1.61
C THR A 695 -10.95 -0.98 -0.92
N LEU A 696 -10.71 -2.28 -0.78
CA LEU A 696 -9.50 -2.81 -0.15
C LEU A 696 -8.27 -2.69 -1.05
N ALA A 697 -8.41 -2.89 -2.37
CA ALA A 697 -7.33 -2.68 -3.33
C ALA A 697 -6.85 -1.22 -3.32
N TRP A 698 -7.78 -0.26 -3.27
CA TRP A 698 -7.45 1.16 -3.11
C TRP A 698 -6.65 1.43 -1.84
N THR A 699 -7.12 0.89 -0.71
CA THR A 699 -6.45 1.03 0.59
C THR A 699 -5.05 0.41 0.57
N GLN A 700 -4.92 -0.82 0.03
CA GLN A 700 -3.64 -1.52 -0.08
C GLN A 700 -2.65 -0.76 -0.96
N ALA A 701 -3.11 -0.20 -2.09
CA ALA A 701 -2.26 0.59 -2.97
C ALA A 701 -1.67 1.80 -2.22
N GLN A 702 -2.47 2.55 -1.46
CA GLN A 702 -1.98 3.69 -0.67
C GLN A 702 -0.96 3.26 0.39
N VAL A 703 -1.20 2.13 1.08
CA VAL A 703 -0.27 1.59 2.08
C VAL A 703 1.06 1.17 1.43
N GLN A 704 1.03 0.50 0.27
CA GLN A 704 2.24 0.10 -0.45
C GLN A 704 3.08 1.31 -0.88
N LEU A 705 2.46 2.36 -1.43
CA LEU A 705 3.17 3.59 -1.81
C LEU A 705 3.81 4.27 -0.61
N HIS A 706 3.06 4.39 0.49
CA HIS A 706 3.57 4.99 1.73
C HIS A 706 4.75 4.21 2.30
N HIS A 707 4.65 2.88 2.31
CA HIS A 707 5.69 1.97 2.79
C HIS A 707 7.00 2.07 1.99
N LEU A 708 6.91 2.25 0.67
CA LEU A 708 8.07 2.49 -0.19
C LEU A 708 8.61 3.93 -0.11
N GLY A 709 7.90 4.84 0.56
CA GLY A 709 8.25 6.26 0.59
C GLY A 709 8.19 6.91 -0.80
N ILE A 710 7.21 6.52 -1.62
CA ILE A 710 7.01 7.07 -2.98
C ILE A 710 5.61 7.67 -3.11
N ASP A 711 5.47 8.68 -3.96
CA ASP A 711 4.18 9.27 -4.30
C ASP A 711 3.56 8.60 -5.56
N VAL A 712 2.35 9.04 -5.91
CA VAL A 712 1.60 8.51 -7.07
C VAL A 712 2.31 8.81 -8.39
N ASP A 713 2.96 9.97 -8.52
CA ASP A 713 3.64 10.37 -9.75
C ASP A 713 4.91 9.54 -9.97
N GLU A 714 5.62 9.23 -8.89
CA GLU A 714 6.77 8.32 -8.89
C GLU A 714 6.35 6.87 -9.20
N ALA A 715 5.23 6.40 -8.65
CA ALA A 715 4.65 5.10 -9.03
C ALA A 715 4.30 5.04 -10.52
N HIS A 716 3.70 6.10 -11.07
CA HIS A 716 3.43 6.21 -12.51
C HIS A 716 4.70 6.19 -13.35
N LEU A 717 5.77 6.84 -12.90
CA LEU A 717 7.08 6.77 -13.55
C LEU A 717 7.62 5.33 -13.56
N PHE A 718 7.47 4.60 -12.46
CA PHE A 718 7.92 3.20 -12.36
C PHE A 718 7.10 2.26 -13.22
N GLN A 719 5.78 2.47 -13.34
CA GLN A 719 4.92 1.75 -14.29
C GLN A 719 5.29 2.05 -15.75
N ARG A 720 5.65 3.30 -16.06
CA ARG A 720 6.13 3.68 -17.40
C ARG A 720 7.47 3.01 -17.73
N LEU A 721 8.36 2.83 -16.76
CA LEU A 721 9.61 2.12 -16.97
C LEU A 721 9.36 0.61 -17.09
N ALA A 722 8.49 0.04 -16.25
CA ALA A 722 8.04 -1.36 -16.34
C ALA A 722 7.50 -1.72 -17.74
N ASN A 723 6.81 -0.78 -18.39
CA ASN A 723 6.37 -0.94 -19.78
C ASN A 723 7.52 -1.29 -20.75
N ARG A 724 8.67 -0.61 -20.64
CA ARG A 724 9.87 -0.89 -21.48
C ARG A 724 10.62 -2.15 -21.08
N ILE A 725 10.41 -2.62 -19.85
CA ILE A 725 10.96 -3.89 -19.37
C ILE A 725 10.17 -5.05 -19.98
N LEU A 726 8.84 -4.95 -19.94
CA LEU A 726 7.90 -5.94 -20.48
C LEU A 726 7.89 -6.00 -22.01
N TYR A 727 7.88 -4.83 -22.67
CA TYR A 727 7.95 -4.72 -24.12
C TYR A 727 9.23 -3.97 -24.52
N SER A 728 10.08 -4.63 -25.31
CA SER A 728 11.34 -4.08 -25.80
C SER A 728 11.08 -2.79 -26.58
N ASP A 729 11.51 -1.67 -26.00
CA ASP A 729 11.35 -0.35 -26.61
C ASP A 729 12.72 0.17 -27.07
N PRO A 730 12.91 0.46 -28.37
CA PRO A 730 14.15 1.02 -28.90
C PRO A 730 14.58 2.34 -28.25
N SER A 731 13.67 3.07 -27.60
CA SER A 731 13.92 4.40 -27.02
C SER A 731 14.85 4.37 -25.81
N LEU A 732 14.84 3.28 -25.04
CA LEU A 732 15.74 3.06 -23.89
C LEU A 732 16.80 1.98 -24.15
N ARG A 733 16.80 1.35 -25.32
CA ARG A 733 17.87 0.42 -25.71
C ARG A 733 19.03 1.13 -26.40
N PRO A 734 20.23 0.53 -26.40
CA PRO A 734 21.35 1.05 -27.18
C PRO A 734 21.04 1.13 -28.66
N SER A 735 21.79 1.99 -29.37
CA SER A 735 21.68 2.14 -30.81
C SER A 735 21.85 0.80 -31.55
N ALA A 736 21.18 0.64 -32.69
CA ALA A 736 21.28 -0.57 -33.52
C ALA A 736 22.74 -0.93 -33.89
N GLY A 737 23.60 0.08 -34.09
CA GLY A 737 25.03 -0.13 -34.35
C GLY A 737 25.81 -0.70 -33.16
N LEU A 738 25.38 -0.45 -31.92
CA LEU A 738 25.96 -1.06 -30.72
C LEU A 738 25.42 -2.49 -30.52
N LEU A 739 24.12 -2.69 -30.73
CA LEU A 739 23.51 -4.02 -30.68
C LEU A 739 24.14 -4.98 -31.69
N ALA A 740 24.44 -4.51 -32.91
CA ALA A 740 25.09 -5.30 -33.96
C ALA A 740 26.56 -5.63 -33.69
N ARG A 741 27.22 -4.93 -32.77
CA ARG A 741 28.62 -5.21 -32.36
C ARG A 741 28.73 -6.25 -31.26
N ASN A 742 27.61 -6.68 -30.67
CA ASN A 742 27.65 -7.73 -29.68
C ASN A 742 27.86 -9.09 -30.35
N GLU A 743 29.02 -9.69 -30.12
CA GLU A 743 29.38 -11.04 -30.59
C GLU A 743 29.26 -12.10 -29.49
N GLN A 744 28.97 -11.68 -28.25
CA GLN A 744 28.87 -12.55 -27.07
C GLN A 744 27.42 -12.96 -26.78
N GLY A 745 27.23 -14.18 -26.27
CA GLY A 745 25.92 -14.70 -25.85
C GLY A 745 25.67 -14.54 -24.33
N ALA A 746 24.50 -15.01 -23.88
CA ALA A 746 24.12 -14.99 -22.46
C ALA A 746 25.19 -15.56 -21.49
N PRO A 747 25.97 -16.62 -21.83
CA PRO A 747 27.04 -17.10 -20.94
C PRO A 747 28.11 -16.07 -20.58
N GLY A 748 28.31 -15.02 -21.39
CA GLY A 748 29.23 -13.93 -21.07
C GLY A 748 28.79 -13.11 -19.84
N LEU A 749 27.50 -13.13 -19.50
CA LEU A 749 26.97 -12.44 -18.32
C LEU A 749 27.36 -13.16 -17.00
N TRP A 750 27.58 -14.48 -17.05
CA TRP A 750 27.88 -15.28 -15.87
C TRP A 750 29.21 -14.93 -15.23
N ALA A 751 30.17 -14.44 -16.02
CA ALA A 751 31.45 -13.91 -15.52
C ALA A 751 31.25 -12.74 -14.54
N HIS A 752 30.10 -12.06 -14.62
CA HIS A 752 29.73 -10.93 -13.77
C HIS A 752 28.65 -11.31 -12.72
N GLY A 753 28.35 -12.60 -12.55
CA GLY A 753 27.35 -13.10 -11.59
C GLY A 753 25.89 -12.85 -12.00
N ILE A 754 25.64 -12.45 -13.25
CA ILE A 754 24.31 -12.14 -13.79
C ILE A 754 23.83 -13.34 -14.61
N SER A 755 22.65 -13.91 -14.28
CA SER A 755 22.15 -15.10 -15.00
C SER A 755 21.78 -14.81 -16.46
N GLY A 756 21.11 -13.68 -16.68
CA GLY A 756 20.53 -13.30 -17.98
C GLY A 756 19.12 -13.82 -18.23
N ASP A 757 18.54 -14.57 -17.29
CA ASP A 757 17.15 -15.06 -17.38
C ASP A 757 16.10 -13.97 -17.12
N LEU A 758 16.46 -12.98 -16.30
CA LEU A 758 15.60 -11.84 -15.96
C LEU A 758 15.90 -10.65 -16.87
N PRO A 759 14.89 -9.79 -17.14
CA PRO A 759 15.10 -8.50 -17.77
C PRO A 759 16.14 -7.67 -17.01
N ILE A 760 17.13 -7.13 -17.73
CA ILE A 760 18.16 -6.28 -17.15
C ILE A 760 17.80 -4.80 -17.37
N VAL A 761 17.80 -4.01 -16.29
CA VAL A 761 17.80 -2.54 -16.32
C VAL A 761 19.19 -2.08 -15.92
N MET A 762 19.79 -1.22 -16.75
CA MET A 762 21.16 -0.74 -16.54
C MET A 762 21.16 0.76 -16.31
N VAL A 763 21.89 1.23 -15.31
CA VAL A 763 22.22 2.65 -15.12
C VAL A 763 23.72 2.85 -15.17
N ARG A 764 24.15 3.86 -15.90
CA ARG A 764 25.55 4.28 -16.04
C ARG A 764 25.74 5.59 -15.30
N ILE A 765 26.67 5.60 -14.35
CA ILE A 765 26.97 6.74 -13.48
C ILE A 765 28.46 7.06 -13.54
N ASP A 766 28.78 8.33 -13.76
CA ASP A 766 30.16 8.83 -13.84
C ASP A 766 30.48 9.90 -12.78
N GLU A 767 29.49 10.45 -12.07
CA GLU A 767 29.69 11.47 -11.03
C GLU A 767 28.89 11.18 -9.75
N ALA A 768 29.47 11.50 -8.57
CA ALA A 768 28.80 11.32 -7.28
C ALA A 768 27.58 12.24 -7.07
N GLY A 769 27.50 13.36 -7.81
CA GLY A 769 26.36 14.27 -7.75
C GLY A 769 25.06 13.68 -8.28
N ASP A 770 25.14 12.60 -9.06
CA ASP A 770 23.98 11.99 -9.70
C ASP A 770 23.42 10.76 -8.95
N LEU A 771 23.82 10.53 -7.69
CA LEU A 771 23.36 9.35 -6.91
C LEU A 771 21.82 9.26 -6.75
N ASP A 772 21.11 10.38 -6.93
CA ASP A 772 19.65 10.44 -6.83
C ASP A 772 18.94 9.54 -7.85
N ILE A 773 19.45 9.41 -9.08
CA ILE A 773 18.85 8.51 -10.09
C ILE A 773 18.99 7.04 -9.67
N VAL A 774 20.10 6.69 -9.03
CA VAL A 774 20.34 5.34 -8.52
C VAL A 774 19.42 5.06 -7.34
N ARG A 775 19.27 6.02 -6.41
CA ARG A 775 18.33 5.91 -5.28
C ARG A 775 16.89 5.72 -5.76
N GLN A 776 16.49 6.45 -6.80
CA GLN A 776 15.18 6.33 -7.40
C GLN A 776 14.98 4.97 -8.10
N LEU A 777 16.00 4.46 -8.80
CA LEU A 777 15.94 3.14 -9.44
C LEU A 777 15.90 1.98 -8.45
N LEU A 778 16.53 2.10 -7.28
CA LEU A 778 16.40 1.10 -6.22
C LEU A 778 14.99 1.07 -5.64
N ARG A 779 14.36 2.23 -5.44
CA ARG A 779 12.92 2.28 -5.08
C ARG A 779 12.04 1.70 -6.19
N ALA A 780 12.36 1.95 -7.46
CA ALA A 780 11.65 1.35 -8.60
C ALA A 780 11.79 -0.18 -8.63
N HIS A 781 12.99 -0.69 -8.34
CA HIS A 781 13.27 -2.12 -8.26
C HIS A 781 12.42 -2.81 -7.18
N GLU A 782 12.32 -2.22 -5.99
CA GLU A 782 11.44 -2.73 -4.94
C GLU A 782 9.95 -2.61 -5.31
N TYR A 783 9.54 -1.53 -5.97
CA TYR A 783 8.19 -1.38 -6.48
C TYR A 783 7.83 -2.50 -7.47
N TRP A 784 8.71 -2.80 -8.44
CA TRP A 784 8.48 -3.89 -9.39
C TRP A 784 8.40 -5.25 -8.70
N ARG A 785 9.24 -5.49 -7.69
CA ARG A 785 9.18 -6.71 -6.88
C ARG A 785 7.81 -6.88 -6.21
N LEU A 786 7.25 -5.83 -5.60
CA LEU A 786 5.88 -5.86 -5.04
C LEU A 786 4.80 -6.08 -6.12
N LYS A 787 5.05 -5.60 -7.35
CA LYS A 787 4.18 -5.85 -8.50
C LYS A 787 4.43 -7.20 -9.17
N LEU A 788 5.27 -8.07 -8.60
CA LEU A 788 5.67 -9.33 -9.19
C LEU A 788 6.18 -9.11 -10.63
N LEU A 789 7.15 -8.22 -10.77
CA LEU A 789 7.97 -8.07 -11.96
C LEU A 789 9.44 -8.19 -11.54
N ASP A 790 10.03 -9.35 -11.82
CA ASP A 790 11.40 -9.68 -11.42
C ASP A 790 12.39 -9.06 -12.43
N VAL A 791 13.35 -8.28 -11.94
CA VAL A 791 14.27 -7.46 -12.76
C VAL A 791 15.67 -7.51 -12.15
N ASP A 792 16.70 -7.63 -12.98
CA ASP A 792 18.08 -7.42 -12.56
C ASP A 792 18.49 -5.95 -12.79
N LEU A 793 18.97 -5.27 -11.74
CA LEU A 793 19.45 -3.90 -11.81
C LEU A 793 20.98 -3.88 -11.85
N VAL A 794 21.55 -3.40 -12.96
CA VAL A 794 22.99 -3.26 -13.14
C VAL A 794 23.40 -1.80 -13.03
N ILE A 795 24.24 -1.47 -12.06
CA ILE A 795 24.81 -0.14 -11.84
C ILE A 795 26.26 -0.18 -12.34
N LEU A 796 26.52 0.49 -13.46
CA LEU A 796 27.86 0.61 -14.03
C LEU A 796 28.51 1.92 -13.58
N ASN A 797 29.54 1.82 -12.76
CA ASN A 797 30.39 2.94 -12.35
C ASN A 797 31.42 3.23 -13.46
N GLU A 798 31.28 4.35 -14.17
CA GLU A 798 32.18 4.81 -15.23
C GLU A 798 33.15 5.92 -14.77
N HIS A 799 33.25 6.19 -13.46
CA HIS A 799 34.16 7.21 -12.94
C HIS A 799 35.64 6.86 -13.20
N GLY A 800 36.48 7.89 -13.34
CA GLY A 800 37.90 7.73 -13.67
C GLY A 800 38.70 7.01 -12.57
N ALA A 801 39.72 6.24 -12.97
CA ALA A 801 40.48 5.32 -12.13
C ALA A 801 41.11 5.94 -10.85
N THR A 802 41.28 7.25 -10.78
CA THR A 802 41.96 7.94 -9.67
C THR A 802 41.05 8.25 -8.46
N TYR A 803 39.72 8.24 -8.64
CA TYR A 803 38.72 8.50 -7.58
C TYR A 803 37.54 7.51 -7.62
N ALA A 804 37.62 6.45 -8.42
CA ALA A 804 36.53 5.49 -8.65
C ALA A 804 36.09 4.73 -7.38
N GLN A 805 36.96 4.63 -6.37
CA GLN A 805 36.69 3.89 -5.14
C GLN A 805 35.64 4.59 -4.26
N ASP A 806 35.73 5.90 -4.06
CA ASP A 806 34.80 6.65 -3.20
C ASP A 806 33.35 6.58 -3.72
N LEU A 807 33.18 6.69 -5.04
CA LEU A 807 31.88 6.53 -5.67
C LEU A 807 31.37 5.09 -5.57
N HIS A 808 32.26 4.10 -5.74
CA HIS A 808 31.89 2.70 -5.65
C HIS A 808 31.42 2.33 -4.22
N ASP A 809 32.16 2.75 -3.20
CA ASP A 809 31.82 2.52 -1.80
C ASP A 809 30.49 3.23 -1.42
N SER A 810 30.24 4.41 -2.00
CA SER A 810 28.97 5.12 -1.86
C SER A 810 27.80 4.35 -2.49
N LEU A 811 28.00 3.78 -3.68
CA LEU A 811 26.99 2.95 -4.35
C LEU A 811 26.72 1.65 -3.57
N GLU A 812 27.76 0.97 -3.08
CA GLU A 812 27.61 -0.22 -2.22
C GLU A 812 26.83 0.10 -0.96
N THR A 813 27.14 1.22 -0.31
CA THR A 813 26.42 1.68 0.88
C THR A 813 24.96 1.97 0.57
N LEU A 814 24.68 2.64 -0.55
CA LEU A 814 23.32 2.96 -0.97
C LEU A 814 22.50 1.69 -1.26
N VAL A 815 23.08 0.72 -1.98
CA VAL A 815 22.44 -0.58 -2.24
C VAL A 815 22.18 -1.34 -0.94
N ARG A 816 23.18 -1.43 -0.05
CA ARG A 816 23.04 -2.11 1.25
C ARG A 816 21.94 -1.49 2.11
N THR A 817 21.87 -0.15 2.18
CA THR A 817 20.80 0.54 2.91
C THR A 817 19.43 0.31 2.26
N SER A 818 19.33 0.27 0.93
CA SER A 818 18.06 -0.02 0.26
C SER A 818 17.56 -1.45 0.50
N GLN A 819 18.47 -2.43 0.52
CA GLN A 819 18.15 -3.84 0.76
C GLN A 819 17.86 -4.15 2.25
N SER A 820 18.44 -3.39 3.19
CA SER A 820 18.21 -3.61 4.64
C SER A 820 16.86 -3.11 5.14
N ILE A 821 16.23 -2.18 4.42
CA ILE A 821 14.95 -1.56 4.81
C ILE A 821 13.80 -2.57 4.74
N LEU A 822 13.84 -3.61 3.89
CA LEU A 822 12.69 -4.51 3.66
C LEU A 822 13.07 -5.98 3.41
N VAL A 823 13.54 -6.67 4.45
CA VAL A 823 13.56 -8.14 4.45
C VAL A 823 12.11 -8.64 4.53
N HIS A 824 11.51 -8.97 3.39
CA HIS A 824 10.27 -9.73 3.34
C HIS A 824 10.57 -11.17 3.76
N GLU A 825 10.02 -11.61 4.89
CA GLU A 825 9.99 -13.03 5.24
C GLU A 825 9.16 -13.79 4.20
N GLY A 826 9.78 -14.73 3.47
CA GLY A 826 9.06 -15.80 2.78
C GLY A 826 8.98 -15.78 1.25
N HIS A 827 9.58 -14.83 0.53
CA HIS A 827 9.69 -14.91 -0.94
C HIS A 827 11.15 -15.05 -1.37
N PRO A 828 11.54 -16.12 -2.12
CA PRO A 828 12.88 -16.21 -2.69
C PRO A 828 13.07 -15.02 -3.63
N GLY A 829 14.08 -14.19 -3.34
CA GLY A 829 14.34 -12.97 -4.10
C GLY A 829 14.63 -13.30 -5.57
N HIS A 830 13.77 -12.85 -6.47
CA HIS A 830 14.04 -12.88 -7.90
C HIS A 830 14.35 -11.44 -8.35
N GLY A 831 15.55 -11.23 -8.91
CA GLY A 831 16.06 -9.93 -9.35
C GLY A 831 17.12 -9.35 -8.41
N GLY A 832 18.38 -9.38 -8.86
CA GLY A 832 19.56 -8.90 -8.12
C GLY A 832 19.93 -7.44 -8.44
N VAL A 833 20.74 -6.84 -7.57
CA VAL A 833 21.39 -5.54 -7.82
C VAL A 833 22.89 -5.77 -7.94
N TYR A 834 23.46 -5.40 -9.08
CA TYR A 834 24.86 -5.67 -9.42
C TYR A 834 25.59 -4.35 -9.64
N ILE A 835 26.67 -4.11 -8.89
CA ILE A 835 27.52 -2.93 -9.06
C ILE A 835 28.79 -3.35 -9.78
N LEU A 836 29.01 -2.83 -10.98
CA LEU A 836 30.16 -3.17 -11.81
C LEU A 836 31.07 -1.96 -12.03
N ARG A 837 32.38 -2.21 -12.00
CA ARG A 837 33.41 -1.20 -12.27
C ARG A 837 33.72 -1.14 -13.77
N GLY A 838 33.38 -0.03 -14.40
CA GLY A 838 33.59 0.17 -15.83
C GLY A 838 35.05 0.04 -16.21
N ASP A 839 35.98 0.61 -15.44
CA ASP A 839 37.42 0.57 -15.71
C ASP A 839 38.02 -0.85 -15.71
N GLN A 840 37.33 -1.83 -15.12
CA GLN A 840 37.72 -3.23 -15.09
C GLN A 840 37.03 -4.09 -16.17
N LEU A 841 36.04 -3.55 -16.87
CA LEU A 841 35.32 -4.26 -17.92
C LEU A 841 35.98 -4.09 -19.29
N SER A 842 36.09 -5.19 -20.03
CA SER A 842 36.50 -5.15 -21.43
C SER A 842 35.46 -4.41 -22.29
N THR A 843 35.86 -3.95 -23.47
CA THR A 843 34.93 -3.28 -24.41
C THR A 843 33.82 -4.24 -24.87
N GLU A 844 34.14 -5.53 -24.98
CA GLU A 844 33.21 -6.59 -25.34
C GLU A 844 32.17 -6.79 -24.23
N ASP A 845 32.59 -6.92 -22.96
CA ASP A 845 31.69 -7.06 -21.80
C ASP A 845 30.73 -5.87 -21.66
N ARG A 846 31.26 -4.65 -21.83
CA ARG A 846 30.42 -3.43 -21.79
C ARG A 846 29.39 -3.42 -22.92
N THR A 847 29.75 -3.96 -24.08
CA THR A 847 28.84 -4.07 -25.24
C THR A 847 27.77 -5.13 -24.96
N LEU A 848 28.16 -6.28 -24.41
CA LEU A 848 27.25 -7.35 -24.00
C LEU A 848 26.22 -6.86 -22.96
N LEU A 849 26.66 -6.24 -21.87
CA LEU A 849 25.77 -5.75 -20.80
C LEU A 849 24.75 -4.73 -21.32
N GLN A 850 25.21 -3.78 -22.14
CA GLN A 850 24.33 -2.80 -22.77
C GLN A 850 23.35 -3.47 -23.75
N ALA A 851 23.83 -4.42 -24.56
CA ALA A 851 23.00 -5.12 -25.53
C ALA A 851 21.95 -6.02 -24.86
N ALA A 852 22.30 -6.67 -23.74
CA ALA A 852 21.38 -7.51 -22.97
C ALA A 852 20.31 -6.70 -22.23
N ALA A 853 20.63 -5.46 -21.82
CA ALA A 853 19.70 -4.59 -21.11
C ALA A 853 18.44 -4.23 -21.94
N ARG A 854 17.29 -4.31 -21.27
CA ARG A 854 16.00 -3.82 -21.78
C ARG A 854 15.90 -2.30 -21.69
N ALA A 855 16.57 -1.69 -20.72
CA ALA A 855 16.68 -0.23 -20.58
C ALA A 855 18.09 0.16 -20.12
N VAL A 856 18.68 1.17 -20.77
CA VAL A 856 19.99 1.75 -20.43
C VAL A 856 19.81 3.25 -20.14
N LEU A 857 20.05 3.62 -18.88
CA LEU A 857 19.91 4.98 -18.36
C LEU A 857 21.29 5.59 -18.12
N LEU A 858 21.40 6.91 -18.29
CA LEU A 858 22.66 7.65 -18.17
C LEU A 858 22.46 8.77 -17.16
N SER A 859 23.25 8.79 -16.08
CA SER A 859 23.09 9.77 -14.99
C SER A 859 23.17 11.22 -15.50
N ARG A 860 24.16 11.52 -16.34
CA ARG A 860 24.36 12.82 -17.02
C ARG A 860 23.22 13.31 -17.94
N ARG A 861 22.18 12.51 -18.20
CA ARG A 861 21.03 12.92 -19.05
C ARG A 861 19.89 13.56 -18.26
N GLY A 862 20.08 13.82 -16.97
CA GLY A 862 19.10 14.43 -16.08
C GLY A 862 18.32 13.38 -15.30
N SER A 863 17.23 13.81 -14.66
CA SER A 863 16.42 12.95 -13.79
C SER A 863 15.85 11.72 -14.53
N LEU A 864 15.45 10.69 -13.78
CA LEU A 864 14.77 9.53 -14.37
C LEU A 864 13.50 9.96 -15.14
N ALA A 865 12.73 10.89 -14.55
CA ALA A 865 11.52 11.44 -15.16
C ALA A 865 11.81 12.11 -16.51
N ASP A 866 12.90 12.89 -16.61
CA ASP A 866 13.32 13.51 -17.88
C ASP A 866 13.63 12.46 -18.95
N GLN A 867 14.37 11.41 -18.57
CA GLN A 867 14.80 10.38 -19.51
C GLN A 867 13.63 9.53 -20.00
N VAL A 868 12.68 9.19 -19.12
CA VAL A 868 11.47 8.44 -19.49
C VAL A 868 10.49 9.31 -20.30
N SER A 869 10.38 10.60 -19.97
CA SER A 869 9.41 11.54 -20.62
C SER A 869 9.90 12.09 -21.96
N ARG A 870 11.21 12.35 -22.15
CA ARG A 870 11.79 12.86 -23.42
C ARG A 870 11.55 11.94 -24.61
N LEU A 871 11.15 10.70 -24.37
CA LEU A 871 10.95 9.65 -25.36
C LEU A 871 9.47 9.43 -25.73
N GLU A 872 8.53 10.15 -25.12
CA GLU A 872 7.09 10.06 -25.42
C GLU A 872 6.65 10.88 -26.63
N ARG A 873 7.58 11.53 -27.35
CA ARG A 873 7.23 12.21 -28.61
C ARG A 873 6.72 11.16 -29.60
N PRO A 874 5.47 11.26 -30.09
CA PRO A 874 4.95 10.33 -31.07
C PRO A 874 5.84 10.39 -32.29
N ARG A 875 6.59 9.31 -32.55
CA ARG A 875 7.13 9.12 -33.88
C ARG A 875 5.94 8.72 -34.73
N ALA A 876 5.54 9.58 -35.66
CA ALA A 876 4.48 9.25 -36.61
C ALA A 876 4.88 7.94 -37.30
N ILE A 877 4.21 6.85 -36.93
CA ILE A 877 4.36 5.58 -37.65
C ILE A 877 3.62 5.81 -38.95
N ALA A 878 4.36 5.82 -40.07
CA ALA A 878 3.72 5.66 -41.36
C ALA A 878 2.88 4.38 -41.28
N PRO A 879 1.58 4.39 -41.59
CA PRO A 879 0.75 3.20 -41.50
C PRO A 879 1.48 2.10 -42.26
N LEU A 880 1.85 1.03 -41.55
CA LEU A 880 2.32 -0.19 -42.18
C LEU A 880 1.23 -0.54 -43.19
N ALA A 881 1.60 -0.56 -44.47
CA ALA A 881 0.69 -0.96 -45.53
C ALA A 881 0.01 -2.25 -45.06
N ALA A 882 -1.33 -2.24 -45.02
CA ALA A 882 -2.07 -3.42 -44.63
C ALA A 882 -1.46 -4.61 -45.39
N PRO A 883 -1.02 -5.69 -44.71
CA PRO A 883 -0.61 -6.89 -45.42
C PRO A 883 -1.73 -7.16 -46.41
N PRO A 884 -1.43 -7.36 -47.72
CA PRO A 884 -2.46 -7.41 -48.75
C PRO A 884 -3.52 -8.34 -48.24
N GLY A 885 -4.70 -7.77 -47.91
CA GLY A 885 -5.73 -8.51 -47.20
C GLY A 885 -5.91 -9.79 -47.98
N SER A 886 -5.81 -10.95 -47.28
CA SER A 886 -6.00 -12.27 -47.85
C SER A 886 -7.05 -12.11 -48.93
N ARG A 887 -6.62 -12.11 -50.20
CA ARG A 887 -7.54 -11.94 -51.31
C ARG A 887 -8.44 -13.14 -51.14
N HIS A 888 -9.63 -12.93 -50.60
CA HIS A 888 -10.74 -13.78 -50.93
C HIS A 888 -10.86 -13.56 -52.43
N THR A 889 -10.14 -14.38 -53.18
CA THR A 889 -10.36 -14.59 -54.59
C THR A 889 -11.85 -14.85 -54.67
N ARG A 890 -12.57 -13.81 -55.11
CA ARG A 890 -13.94 -13.91 -55.54
C ARG A 890 -13.97 -15.17 -56.38
N SER A 891 -14.72 -16.18 -55.95
CA SER A 891 -14.70 -17.52 -56.53
C SER A 891 -14.77 -17.39 -58.05
N GLU A 892 -13.62 -17.49 -58.71
CA GLU A 892 -13.58 -17.93 -60.08
C GLU A 892 -14.16 -19.35 -60.05
N ALA A 893 -14.88 -19.71 -61.11
CA ALA A 893 -15.46 -21.03 -61.24
C ALA A 893 -14.43 -22.08 -60.80
N ALA A 894 -14.86 -23.02 -59.94
CA ALA A 894 -13.98 -24.05 -59.40
C ALA A 894 -13.16 -24.64 -60.55
N PRO A 895 -11.81 -24.64 -60.49
CA PRO A 895 -11.01 -25.24 -61.54
C PRO A 895 -11.49 -26.68 -61.77
N PRO A 896 -11.50 -27.16 -63.03
CA PRO A 896 -11.94 -28.53 -63.32
C PRO A 896 -11.16 -29.48 -62.42
N ARG A 897 -11.89 -30.37 -61.73
CA ARG A 897 -11.28 -31.33 -60.81
C ARG A 897 -10.26 -32.15 -61.60
N PRO A 898 -8.96 -32.12 -61.26
CA PRO A 898 -7.99 -32.98 -61.92
C PRO A 898 -8.39 -34.44 -61.72
N GLU A 899 -8.09 -35.28 -62.69
CA GLU A 899 -8.29 -36.72 -62.55
C GLU A 899 -7.21 -37.24 -61.58
N LEU A 900 -7.63 -37.63 -60.38
CA LEU A 900 -6.74 -38.03 -59.29
C LEU A 900 -6.80 -39.55 -59.08
N GLU A 901 -5.64 -40.17 -58.96
CA GLU A 901 -5.46 -41.56 -58.55
C GLU A 901 -5.81 -41.69 -57.05
N PHE A 902 -6.54 -42.74 -56.67
CA PHE A 902 -6.92 -43.02 -55.27
C PHE A 902 -7.63 -41.85 -54.54
N PHE A 903 -8.56 -41.17 -55.22
CA PHE A 903 -9.32 -40.06 -54.63
C PHE A 903 -10.16 -40.49 -53.41
N ASN A 904 -9.94 -39.84 -52.26
CA ASN A 904 -10.56 -40.19 -50.98
C ASN A 904 -11.68 -39.24 -50.53
N GLY A 905 -12.18 -38.39 -51.43
CA GLY A 905 -13.21 -37.38 -51.12
C GLY A 905 -12.66 -36.00 -50.74
N LEU A 906 -11.39 -35.91 -50.33
CA LEU A 906 -10.70 -34.65 -50.01
C LEU A 906 -9.43 -34.44 -50.84
N GLY A 907 -8.87 -35.49 -51.44
CA GLY A 907 -7.66 -35.44 -52.24
C GLY A 907 -7.27 -36.80 -52.81
N GLY A 908 -6.23 -36.84 -53.63
CA GLY A 908 -5.71 -38.05 -54.29
C GLY A 908 -4.36 -37.77 -54.93
N PHE A 909 -3.70 -38.81 -55.44
CA PHE A 909 -2.41 -38.68 -56.11
C PHE A 909 -2.57 -38.18 -57.56
N ALA A 910 -1.61 -37.39 -58.04
CA ALA A 910 -1.51 -36.96 -59.43
C ALA A 910 -0.11 -37.24 -59.99
N ASP A 911 0.06 -37.05 -61.30
CA ASP A 911 1.33 -37.24 -62.04
C ASP A 911 2.01 -38.60 -61.78
N GLY A 912 1.24 -39.69 -61.79
CA GLY A 912 1.76 -41.03 -61.57
C GLY A 912 2.29 -41.26 -60.15
N GLY A 913 1.65 -40.65 -59.14
CA GLY A 913 2.00 -40.82 -57.73
C GLY A 913 3.08 -39.88 -57.20
N ARG A 914 3.54 -38.90 -57.99
CA ARG A 914 4.62 -37.97 -57.60
C ARG A 914 4.16 -36.83 -56.69
N GLU A 915 2.87 -36.52 -56.71
CA GLU A 915 2.29 -35.51 -55.82
C GLU A 915 0.94 -35.94 -55.29
N TYR A 916 0.59 -35.43 -54.10
CA TYR A 916 -0.73 -35.61 -53.50
C TYR A 916 -1.49 -34.28 -53.52
N VAL A 917 -2.59 -34.25 -54.27
CA VAL A 917 -3.42 -33.06 -54.45
C VAL A 917 -4.57 -33.07 -53.45
N THR A 918 -4.71 -32.01 -52.65
CA THR A 918 -5.85 -31.81 -51.74
C THR A 918 -6.82 -30.78 -52.33
N ILE A 919 -8.10 -31.14 -52.41
CA ILE A 919 -9.18 -30.30 -52.93
C ILE A 919 -10.10 -29.92 -51.76
N LEU A 920 -10.03 -28.66 -51.32
CA LEU A 920 -10.88 -28.12 -50.25
C LEU A 920 -11.81 -27.04 -50.80
N GLY A 921 -13.11 -27.17 -50.57
CA GLY A 921 -14.08 -26.10 -50.80
C GLY A 921 -14.01 -24.99 -49.74
N PRO A 922 -14.67 -23.84 -49.95
CA PRO A 922 -14.77 -22.78 -48.95
C PRO A 922 -15.30 -23.32 -47.61
N GLY A 923 -14.55 -23.10 -46.52
CA GLY A 923 -14.90 -23.57 -45.17
C GLY A 923 -14.65 -25.07 -44.92
N GLN A 924 -14.14 -25.82 -45.90
CA GLN A 924 -13.76 -27.21 -45.74
C GLN A 924 -12.32 -27.32 -45.22
N SER A 925 -12.05 -28.31 -44.37
CA SER A 925 -10.73 -28.61 -43.84
C SER A 925 -10.47 -30.11 -43.91
N THR A 926 -9.20 -30.51 -43.95
CA THR A 926 -8.85 -31.93 -43.72
C THR A 926 -9.21 -32.35 -42.29
N PRO A 927 -9.59 -33.62 -42.05
CA PRO A 927 -9.83 -34.13 -40.70
C PRO A 927 -8.56 -34.05 -39.84
N GLY A 928 -8.71 -34.08 -38.52
CA GLY A 928 -7.58 -34.02 -37.57
C GLY A 928 -7.44 -35.34 -36.80
N PRO A 929 -6.21 -35.87 -36.62
CA PRO A 929 -4.97 -35.48 -37.30
C PRO A 929 -4.98 -35.87 -38.78
N TRP A 930 -4.33 -35.07 -39.64
CA TRP A 930 -4.09 -35.44 -41.05
C TRP A 930 -2.59 -35.62 -41.25
N LEU A 931 -2.20 -36.78 -41.76
CA LEU A 931 -0.80 -37.13 -42.06
C LEU A 931 -0.75 -37.76 -43.44
N ASN A 932 0.07 -37.20 -44.33
CA ASN A 932 0.43 -37.81 -45.61
C ASN A 932 1.75 -38.55 -45.41
N VAL A 933 1.69 -39.87 -45.23
CA VAL A 933 2.89 -40.71 -45.16
C VAL A 933 3.31 -41.05 -46.58
N ILE A 934 4.46 -40.52 -47.00
CA ILE A 934 5.06 -40.82 -48.31
C ILE A 934 6.14 -41.86 -48.07
N ALA A 935 5.90 -43.09 -48.53
CA ALA A 935 6.87 -44.18 -48.47
C ALA A 935 6.90 -44.96 -49.79
N ASN A 936 8.09 -45.35 -50.23
CA ASN A 936 8.36 -46.18 -51.39
C ASN A 936 9.60 -47.07 -51.09
N PRO A 937 9.97 -48.04 -51.96
CA PRO A 937 11.08 -48.96 -51.71
C PRO A 937 12.48 -48.30 -51.50
N ALA A 938 12.65 -47.02 -51.84
CA ALA A 938 13.92 -46.29 -51.75
C ALA A 938 13.85 -45.04 -50.84
N PHE A 939 12.69 -44.71 -50.27
CA PHE A 939 12.48 -43.53 -49.43
C PHE A 939 11.25 -43.70 -48.53
N GLY A 940 11.40 -43.49 -47.23
CA GLY A 940 10.32 -43.62 -46.23
C GLY A 940 10.86 -43.96 -44.86
#